data_AF-A0A3D5KFE3-F1
#
_entry.id   AF-A0A3D5KFE3-F1
#
_cell.length_a   1.000
_cell.length_b   1.000
_cell.length_c   1.000
_cell.angle_alpha   90.00
_cell.angle_beta   90.00
_cell.angle_gamma   90.00
#
_symmetry.space_group_name_H-M   'P 1'
#
loop_
_entity.id
_entity.type
_entity.pdbx_description
1 polymer ?
#
loop_
_entity_poly.entity_id
_entity_poly.type
_entity_poly.pdbx_seq_one_letter_code
_entity_poly.pdbx_strand_id
1 'polypeptide(L)'
;MDFYEDLEVHMKINRKNCIKNIVLVVACSVLASNSYISHAAPNLKLDVNGDGVIDRADYLRVKFNYNGSSTQFDVNSDGVVDIYDMTAISASFNPLHEDNGYYAEGNSPSNTLNSALVAYDNDWLYYRNTQDGGRLYRSKLNSENRIRLTNEAVESINVIGNRIYYINTSDKNKIYSMKTDGSDRRLLLNESAENLIACGDKLFYKSKTDYRAYRINTDGTEKIRVTPDTVGRFFVRGDNVYYSNSAKGMKIYRVDIDGKNNELFSSVSVVNYAYEKGVIYYVNAGDNKIYSLNLQNKASKKIVDDVVMAINVKDGFIYYSLKSDGSLYKVKVDGTGRTSISGEKVGLSLANAKISVDAGWIYYTNSRDENRLYAITTEGRNKKDMETPIVGIVDVSSTLSFRQGPSTSHALLAALPKGTKLDIIDRTSNNGSTWYKAIYRANGKEQIGYVSAYYIIVMNDDRMWNHLGVLSEKYESNGDPGTISNTKGDLGGKSYGAWQFSTNWGTLTTFFYWLEEQNKAFFDILNAGWVADGNKNGEKFDEAWKYLATNHYHEFYSVQHKYTKMMYYDRAVSALKNRYKIDFNTYSFAFRNAVWSTAVHHGVGGATNKVDAALPGVISTAIEESYGDEREIIQKIYAQRSKTEIYFSGYDQNGAIVKSLKNRFVNECEDALQMYDYSLSAGE
;
A
#
# COMPACT_ATOMS: atom_id res chain seq x y z
N MET A 1 22.12 3.12 -75.21
CA MET A 1 22.14 2.39 -73.93
C MET A 1 22.94 3.15 -72.87
N ASP A 2 23.76 4.13 -73.25
CA ASP A 2 24.69 4.83 -72.33
C ASP A 2 24.16 6.10 -71.64
N PHE A 3 22.89 6.47 -71.81
CA PHE A 3 22.33 7.66 -71.14
C PHE A 3 21.56 7.33 -69.84
N TYR A 4 21.26 6.06 -69.59
CA TYR A 4 20.51 5.61 -68.41
C TYR A 4 21.42 5.13 -67.26
N GLU A 5 22.62 4.62 -67.55
CA GLU A 5 23.55 4.19 -66.51
C GLU A 5 24.22 5.38 -65.78
N ASP A 6 24.50 6.49 -66.47
CA ASP A 6 25.14 7.67 -65.87
C ASP A 6 24.21 8.43 -64.90
N LEU A 7 22.90 8.44 -65.17
CA LEU A 7 21.90 9.07 -64.28
C LEU A 7 21.68 8.28 -62.98
N GLU A 8 21.76 6.94 -63.04
CA GLU A 8 21.61 6.08 -61.87
C GLU A 8 22.84 6.14 -60.94
N VAL A 9 24.04 6.29 -61.51
CA VAL A 9 25.29 6.45 -60.76
C VAL A 9 25.35 7.85 -60.10
N HIS A 10 24.96 8.91 -60.80
CA HIS A 10 24.88 10.27 -60.21
C HIS A 10 23.82 10.39 -59.10
N MET A 11 22.66 9.73 -59.25
CA MET A 11 21.62 9.71 -58.21
C MET A 11 22.01 8.87 -56.98
N LYS A 12 22.74 7.76 -57.15
CA LYS A 12 23.25 6.95 -56.03
C LYS A 12 24.38 7.63 -55.26
N ILE A 13 25.25 8.39 -55.94
CA ILE A 13 26.32 9.17 -55.31
C ILE A 13 25.75 10.37 -54.53
N ASN A 14 24.77 11.08 -55.08
CA ASN A 14 24.08 12.17 -54.37
C ASN A 14 23.19 11.68 -53.21
N ARG A 15 22.54 10.50 -53.31
CA ARG A 15 21.85 9.89 -52.16
C ARG A 15 22.82 9.43 -51.07
N LYS A 16 23.97 8.83 -51.42
CA LYS A 16 24.99 8.45 -50.42
C LYS A 16 25.65 9.65 -49.76
N ASN A 17 25.88 10.75 -50.47
CA ASN A 17 26.41 11.98 -49.90
C ASN A 17 25.36 12.75 -49.09
N CYS A 18 24.08 12.72 -49.49
CA CYS A 18 22.98 13.30 -48.71
C CYS A 18 22.69 12.48 -47.43
N ILE A 19 22.75 11.14 -47.50
CA ILE A 19 22.63 10.26 -46.34
C ILE A 19 23.88 10.33 -45.45
N LYS A 20 25.10 10.41 -46.01
CA LYS A 20 26.31 10.69 -45.21
C LYS A 20 26.25 12.06 -44.56
N ASN A 21 25.77 13.11 -45.23
CA ASN A 21 25.65 14.43 -44.64
C ASN A 21 24.51 14.50 -43.61
N ILE A 22 23.40 13.80 -43.79
CA ILE A 22 22.33 13.70 -42.77
C ILE A 22 22.79 12.84 -41.58
N VAL A 23 23.47 11.72 -41.80
CA VAL A 23 24.03 10.89 -40.71
C VAL A 23 25.19 11.60 -40.01
N LEU A 24 25.99 12.41 -40.71
CA LEU A 24 27.05 13.23 -40.12
C LEU A 24 26.49 14.45 -39.39
N VAL A 25 25.39 15.06 -39.85
CA VAL A 25 24.68 16.15 -39.15
C VAL A 25 23.92 15.61 -37.95
N VAL A 26 23.32 14.42 -38.02
CA VAL A 26 22.71 13.73 -36.87
C VAL A 26 23.77 13.24 -35.89
N ALA A 27 24.90 12.68 -36.35
CA ALA A 27 26.00 12.27 -35.47
C ALA A 27 26.75 13.47 -34.87
N CYS A 28 26.94 14.57 -35.63
CA CYS A 28 27.52 15.80 -35.10
C CYS A 28 26.54 16.54 -34.20
N SER A 29 25.22 16.47 -34.40
CA SER A 29 24.25 17.02 -33.44
C SER A 29 24.11 16.15 -32.20
N VAL A 30 24.26 14.82 -32.28
CA VAL A 30 24.32 13.90 -31.12
C VAL A 30 25.65 14.03 -30.35
N LEU A 31 26.77 14.23 -31.04
CA LEU A 31 28.08 14.46 -30.39
C LEU A 31 28.24 15.91 -29.89
N ALA A 32 27.69 16.90 -30.60
CA ALA A 32 27.62 18.29 -30.14
C ALA A 32 26.62 18.45 -29.00
N SER A 33 25.47 17.76 -29.00
CA SER A 33 24.55 17.75 -27.85
C SER A 33 25.17 17.03 -26.66
N ASN A 34 25.84 15.90 -26.80
CA ASN A 34 26.55 15.28 -25.67
C ASN A 34 27.69 16.14 -25.12
N SER A 35 28.40 16.90 -25.97
CA SER A 35 29.48 17.80 -25.52
C SER A 35 28.98 19.14 -24.97
N TYR A 36 27.90 19.72 -25.49
CA TYR A 36 27.27 20.93 -24.95
C TYR A 36 26.41 20.65 -23.72
N ILE A 37 25.69 19.53 -23.65
CA ILE A 37 24.95 19.12 -22.44
C ILE A 37 25.93 18.82 -21.29
N SER A 38 27.15 18.32 -21.60
CA SER A 38 28.20 18.16 -20.59
C SER A 38 28.79 19.49 -20.07
N HIS A 39 28.49 20.62 -20.72
CA HIS A 39 28.99 21.96 -20.36
C HIS A 39 27.88 22.98 -20.01
N ALA A 40 26.60 22.65 -20.20
CA ALA A 40 25.47 23.46 -19.77
C ALA A 40 25.14 23.20 -18.29
N ALA A 41 24.99 24.28 -17.54
CA ALA A 41 24.99 24.37 -16.09
C ALA A 41 23.91 23.53 -15.35
N PRO A 42 24.01 23.33 -14.01
CA PRO A 42 23.23 22.36 -13.24
C PRO A 42 21.70 22.54 -13.12
N ASN A 43 21.04 23.41 -13.89
CA ASN A 43 19.64 23.80 -13.68
C ASN A 43 18.85 24.06 -14.99
N LEU A 44 18.68 23.06 -15.86
CA LEU A 44 17.74 23.15 -16.99
C LEU A 44 16.29 23.16 -16.47
N LYS A 45 15.44 24.07 -16.96
CA LYS A 45 14.01 24.16 -16.59
C LYS A 45 13.14 23.37 -17.56
N LEU A 46 13.23 22.04 -17.47
CA LEU A 46 12.67 21.14 -18.49
C LEU A 46 11.15 20.90 -18.37
N ASP A 47 10.60 21.00 -17.16
CA ASP A 47 9.15 21.01 -16.93
C ASP A 47 8.63 22.44 -17.15
N VAL A 48 8.20 22.72 -18.39
CA VAL A 48 7.79 24.07 -18.80
C VAL A 48 6.31 24.32 -18.51
N ASN A 49 5.53 23.26 -18.27
CA ASN A 49 4.11 23.34 -17.97
C ASN A 49 3.83 23.41 -16.44
N GLY A 50 4.80 23.03 -15.62
CA GLY A 50 4.78 23.11 -14.15
C GLY A 50 3.95 22.03 -13.45
N ASP A 51 3.67 20.91 -14.10
CA ASP A 51 2.90 19.79 -13.54
C ASP A 51 3.76 18.84 -12.66
N GLY A 52 5.08 19.01 -12.69
CA GLY A 52 6.05 18.23 -11.93
C GLY A 52 6.59 17.02 -12.66
N VAL A 53 6.28 16.84 -13.94
CA VAL A 53 6.78 15.75 -14.80
C VAL A 53 7.38 16.35 -16.06
N ILE A 54 8.42 15.71 -16.61
CA ILE A 54 8.99 16.07 -17.91
C ILE A 54 8.49 15.07 -18.94
N ASP A 55 7.62 15.51 -19.85
CA ASP A 55 6.92 14.61 -20.76
C ASP A 55 6.63 15.25 -22.15
N ARG A 56 5.91 14.53 -23.02
CA ARG A 56 5.59 15.02 -24.37
C ARG A 56 4.78 16.32 -24.36
N ALA A 57 4.03 16.64 -23.31
CA ALA A 57 3.33 17.91 -23.21
C ALA A 57 4.32 19.08 -23.13
N ASP A 58 5.42 18.97 -22.37
CA ASP A 58 6.47 19.99 -22.31
C ASP A 58 7.13 20.22 -23.66
N TYR A 59 7.48 19.12 -24.33
CA TYR A 59 8.07 19.18 -25.66
C TYR A 59 7.16 19.89 -26.66
N LEU A 60 5.85 19.62 -26.61
CA LEU A 60 4.90 20.27 -27.51
C LEU A 60 4.72 21.77 -27.21
N ARG A 61 4.83 22.18 -25.93
CA ARG A 61 4.81 23.60 -25.54
C ARG A 61 6.03 24.34 -26.09
N VAL A 62 7.22 23.75 -25.96
CA VAL A 62 8.46 24.33 -26.54
C VAL A 62 8.38 24.36 -28.05
N LYS A 63 7.99 23.26 -28.70
CA LYS A 63 7.83 23.17 -30.16
C LYS A 63 6.86 24.23 -30.71
N PHE A 64 5.76 24.50 -30.01
CA PHE A 64 4.80 25.52 -30.43
C PHE A 64 5.40 26.94 -30.41
N ASN A 65 6.41 27.18 -29.57
CA ASN A 65 7.08 28.47 -29.41
C ASN A 65 8.43 28.54 -30.13
N TYR A 66 8.73 27.59 -31.04
CA TYR A 66 9.97 27.56 -31.81
C TYR A 66 10.24 28.88 -32.55
N ASN A 67 11.51 29.32 -32.58
CA ASN A 67 11.98 30.65 -32.99
C ASN A 67 11.47 31.82 -32.15
N GLY A 68 10.88 31.56 -30.98
CA GLY A 68 10.49 32.57 -30.00
C GLY A 68 11.64 33.00 -29.10
N SER A 69 11.36 33.92 -28.18
CA SER A 69 12.30 34.45 -27.17
C SER A 69 11.73 34.37 -25.75
N SER A 70 10.74 33.49 -25.54
CA SER A 70 10.12 33.29 -24.23
C SER A 70 11.07 32.53 -23.30
N THR A 71 11.50 33.18 -22.23
CA THR A 71 12.33 32.56 -21.16
C THR A 71 11.70 31.35 -20.48
N GLN A 72 10.40 31.11 -20.65
CA GLN A 72 9.73 29.89 -20.15
C GLN A 72 10.06 28.66 -21.01
N PHE A 73 10.24 28.85 -22.32
CA PHE A 73 10.40 27.77 -23.30
C PHE A 73 11.83 27.64 -23.83
N ASP A 74 12.65 28.67 -23.63
CA ASP A 74 14.11 28.66 -23.77
C ASP A 74 14.70 28.00 -22.50
N VAL A 75 14.74 26.67 -22.50
CA VAL A 75 15.10 25.86 -21.32
C VAL A 75 16.62 25.78 -21.13
N ASN A 76 17.39 26.04 -22.18
CA ASN A 76 18.85 26.11 -22.14
C ASN A 76 19.35 27.54 -21.86
N SER A 77 18.48 28.55 -21.90
CA SER A 77 18.74 29.96 -21.63
C SER A 77 19.76 30.60 -22.60
N ASP A 78 19.73 30.21 -23.87
CA ASP A 78 20.60 30.78 -24.92
C ASP A 78 20.01 32.02 -25.62
N GLY A 79 18.77 32.38 -25.27
CA GLY A 79 18.05 33.54 -25.77
C GLY A 79 17.11 33.26 -26.94
N VAL A 80 17.03 32.02 -27.44
CA VAL A 80 16.10 31.62 -28.50
C VAL A 80 15.49 30.25 -28.20
N VAL A 81 14.20 30.10 -28.48
CA VAL A 81 13.55 28.78 -28.41
C VAL A 81 13.87 28.00 -29.68
N ASP A 82 14.73 26.99 -29.59
CA ASP A 82 15.22 26.27 -30.75
C ASP A 82 15.21 24.73 -30.62
N ILE A 83 16.01 24.05 -31.45
CA ILE A 83 16.04 22.58 -31.45
C ILE A 83 16.80 22.01 -30.24
N TYR A 84 17.73 22.76 -29.65
CA TYR A 84 18.46 22.33 -28.48
C TYR A 84 17.55 22.28 -27.25
N ASP A 85 16.58 23.19 -27.12
CA ASP A 85 15.56 23.12 -26.06
C ASP A 85 14.70 21.86 -26.15
N MET A 86 14.18 21.60 -27.34
CA MET A 86 13.38 20.40 -27.63
C MET A 86 14.19 19.12 -27.39
N THR A 87 15.48 19.14 -27.74
CA THR A 87 16.39 18.00 -27.54
C THR A 87 16.63 17.76 -26.04
N ALA A 88 16.83 18.83 -25.26
CA ALA A 88 17.02 18.73 -23.82
C ALA A 88 15.81 18.10 -23.10
N ILE A 89 14.59 18.50 -23.49
CA ILE A 89 13.35 17.92 -22.95
C ILE A 89 13.20 16.46 -23.37
N SER A 90 13.26 16.17 -24.67
CA SER A 90 13.04 14.81 -25.18
C SER A 90 14.08 13.80 -24.70
N ALA A 91 15.32 14.23 -24.45
CA ALA A 91 16.36 13.41 -23.83
C ALA A 91 16.07 13.05 -22.36
N SER A 92 15.16 13.78 -21.71
CA SER A 92 14.80 13.61 -20.30
C SER A 92 13.46 12.88 -20.11
N PHE A 93 12.82 12.42 -21.18
CA PHE A 93 11.58 11.67 -21.11
C PHE A 93 11.75 10.36 -20.33
N ASN A 94 10.75 10.05 -19.50
CA ASN A 94 10.71 8.79 -18.78
C ASN A 94 10.35 7.64 -19.76
N PRO A 95 11.22 6.61 -19.92
CA PRO A 95 10.94 5.47 -20.80
C PRO A 95 9.69 4.69 -20.42
N LEU A 96 9.22 4.78 -19.16
CA LEU A 96 7.96 4.16 -18.74
C LEU A 96 6.74 4.65 -19.53
N HIS A 97 6.82 5.83 -20.15
CA HIS A 97 5.75 6.42 -20.94
C HIS A 97 5.91 6.23 -22.46
N GLU A 98 6.96 5.54 -22.93
CA GLU A 98 7.25 5.38 -24.36
C GLU A 98 6.06 4.80 -25.14
N ASP A 99 5.40 3.77 -24.60
CA ASP A 99 4.22 3.12 -25.20
C ASP A 99 3.01 4.09 -25.33
N ASN A 100 2.97 5.12 -24.50
CA ASN A 100 1.97 6.19 -24.57
C ASN A 100 2.48 7.43 -25.35
N GLY A 101 3.51 7.26 -26.18
CA GLY A 101 4.13 8.37 -26.90
C GLY A 101 4.79 9.39 -25.97
N TYR A 102 5.30 8.96 -24.82
CA TYR A 102 5.93 9.79 -23.80
C TYR A 102 5.01 10.81 -23.10
N TYR A 103 3.70 10.64 -23.16
CA TYR A 103 2.79 11.36 -22.24
C TYR A 103 2.75 10.67 -20.89
N ALA A 104 2.89 11.46 -19.82
CA ALA A 104 2.68 11.00 -18.45
C ALA A 104 1.27 10.45 -18.27
N GLU A 105 1.13 9.41 -17.45
CA GLU A 105 -0.16 8.77 -17.20
C GLU A 105 -0.55 8.94 -15.74
N GLY A 106 -1.77 9.39 -15.49
CA GLY A 106 -2.27 9.54 -14.13
C GLY A 106 -2.43 8.22 -13.38
N ASN A 107 -2.64 7.13 -14.11
CA ASN A 107 -2.80 5.79 -13.58
C ASN A 107 -2.60 4.80 -14.72
N SER A 108 -2.30 3.54 -14.43
CA SER A 108 -2.17 2.55 -15.49
C SER A 108 -3.51 2.38 -16.23
N PRO A 109 -3.50 2.14 -17.55
CA PRO A 109 -4.73 1.98 -18.33
C PRO A 109 -5.62 0.88 -17.76
N SER A 110 -5.01 -0.24 -17.37
CA SER A 110 -5.73 -1.37 -16.78
C SER A 110 -6.38 -1.02 -15.45
N ASN A 111 -5.76 -0.16 -14.63
CA ASN A 111 -6.37 0.34 -13.39
C ASN A 111 -7.51 1.32 -13.68
N THR A 112 -7.36 2.26 -14.62
CA THR A 112 -8.45 3.18 -15.02
C THR A 112 -9.67 2.44 -15.57
N LEU A 113 -9.45 1.37 -16.34
CA LEU A 113 -10.51 0.49 -16.86
C LEU A 113 -11.23 -0.31 -15.74
N ASN A 114 -10.58 -0.42 -14.57
CA ASN A 114 -11.12 -1.01 -13.33
C ASN A 114 -11.48 0.07 -12.28
N SER A 115 -12.03 1.20 -12.72
CA SER A 115 -12.54 2.29 -11.88
C SER A 115 -11.47 3.11 -11.13
N ALA A 116 -10.18 2.85 -11.37
CA ALA A 116 -9.06 3.56 -10.75
C ALA A 116 -9.26 3.75 -9.22
N LEU A 117 -9.56 2.64 -8.54
CA LEU A 117 -9.72 2.61 -7.08
C LEU A 117 -8.43 2.94 -6.34
N VAL A 118 -7.31 2.70 -7.01
CA VAL A 118 -5.94 2.85 -6.53
C VAL A 118 -5.09 3.47 -7.64
N ALA A 119 -4.24 4.44 -7.30
CA ALA A 119 -3.15 4.95 -8.12
C ALA A 119 -1.84 4.86 -7.33
N TYR A 120 -0.76 4.46 -7.98
CA TYR A 120 0.58 4.41 -7.39
C TYR A 120 1.48 5.39 -8.14
N ASP A 121 2.18 6.26 -7.40
CA ASP A 121 3.15 7.20 -7.94
C ASP A 121 4.25 7.44 -6.88
N ASN A 122 5.51 7.33 -7.27
CA ASN A 122 6.68 7.66 -6.42
C ASN A 122 6.60 7.13 -4.97
N ASP A 123 6.37 5.81 -4.82
CA ASP A 123 6.17 5.12 -3.53
C ASP A 123 4.92 5.48 -2.71
N TRP A 124 4.10 6.38 -3.23
CA TRP A 124 2.81 6.71 -2.66
C TRP A 124 1.69 5.96 -3.35
N LEU A 125 0.83 5.39 -2.52
CA LEU A 125 -0.44 4.85 -2.91
C LEU A 125 -1.53 5.88 -2.61
N TYR A 126 -2.40 6.14 -3.57
CA TYR A 126 -3.60 6.95 -3.41
C TYR A 126 -4.80 6.05 -3.67
N TYR A 127 -5.70 5.95 -2.70
CA TYR A 127 -6.78 4.97 -2.78
C TYR A 127 -8.07 5.47 -2.17
N ARG A 128 -9.18 4.96 -2.71
CA ARG A 128 -10.51 5.15 -2.16
C ARG A 128 -10.70 4.18 -0.99
N ASN A 129 -10.90 4.71 0.22
CA ASN A 129 -11.25 3.90 1.37
C ASN A 129 -12.76 3.62 1.36
N THR A 130 -13.14 2.39 0.99
CA THR A 130 -14.52 1.92 0.89
C THR A 130 -15.24 1.87 2.24
N GLN A 131 -14.49 1.84 3.34
CA GLN A 131 -15.00 1.69 4.70
C GLN A 131 -15.11 3.03 5.43
N ASP A 132 -14.49 4.08 4.87
CA ASP A 132 -14.63 5.46 5.31
C ASP A 132 -15.43 6.28 4.28
N GLY A 133 -16.58 5.76 3.84
CA GLY A 133 -17.52 6.47 2.96
C GLY A 133 -16.98 6.76 1.55
N GLY A 134 -15.96 6.04 1.09
CA GLY A 134 -15.33 6.27 -0.21
C GLY A 134 -14.39 7.46 -0.26
N ARG A 135 -13.87 7.92 0.88
CA ARG A 135 -12.93 9.05 0.96
C ARG A 135 -11.56 8.72 0.38
N LEU A 136 -10.84 9.76 -0.05
CA LEU A 136 -9.49 9.62 -0.60
C LEU A 136 -8.46 9.55 0.53
N TYR A 137 -7.61 8.52 0.47
CA TYR A 137 -6.47 8.32 1.35
C TYR A 137 -5.19 8.24 0.55
N ARG A 138 -4.06 8.52 1.22
CA ARG A 138 -2.74 8.13 0.75
C ARG A 138 -1.96 7.36 1.81
N SER A 139 -1.10 6.45 1.39
CA SER A 139 -0.16 5.76 2.26
C SER A 139 1.09 5.36 1.50
N LYS A 140 2.18 5.05 2.20
CA LYS A 140 3.28 4.30 1.60
C LYS A 140 2.94 2.81 1.66
N LEU A 141 3.40 2.06 0.67
CA LEU A 141 3.06 0.65 0.48
C LEU A 141 3.37 -0.26 1.69
N ASN A 142 4.41 0.08 2.44
CA ASN A 142 4.87 -0.66 3.63
C ASN A 142 4.69 0.11 4.94
N SER A 143 3.82 1.13 4.95
CA SER A 143 3.55 1.90 6.16
C SER A 143 2.12 1.67 6.64
N GLU A 144 1.95 1.59 7.94
CA GLU A 144 0.65 1.72 8.60
C GLU A 144 0.09 3.16 8.47
N ASN A 145 0.91 4.11 8.00
CA ASN A 145 0.55 5.50 7.87
C ASN A 145 -0.39 5.76 6.71
N ARG A 146 -1.68 5.84 7.04
CA ARG A 146 -2.78 6.16 6.13
C ARG A 146 -3.29 7.55 6.45
N ILE A 147 -3.14 8.46 5.49
CA ILE A 147 -3.51 9.87 5.63
C ILE A 147 -4.73 10.13 4.75
N ARG A 148 -5.81 10.59 5.36
CA ARG A 148 -6.97 11.09 4.63
C ARG A 148 -6.62 12.39 3.92
N LEU A 149 -6.97 12.51 2.65
CA LEU A 149 -6.76 13.72 1.84
C LEU A 149 -8.01 14.57 1.68
N THR A 150 -9.20 13.96 1.78
CA THR A 150 -10.48 14.67 1.75
C THR A 150 -11.57 13.97 2.55
N ASN A 151 -12.53 14.73 3.06
CA ASN A 151 -13.74 14.22 3.71
C ASN A 151 -14.86 13.85 2.71
N GLU A 152 -14.63 14.08 1.42
CA GLU A 152 -15.57 13.82 0.33
C GLU A 152 -15.32 12.44 -0.29
N ALA A 153 -16.37 11.82 -0.81
CA ALA A 153 -16.27 10.54 -1.50
C ALA A 153 -15.74 10.73 -2.93
N VAL A 154 -14.74 9.94 -3.33
CA VAL A 154 -14.05 10.07 -4.62
C VAL A 154 -14.14 8.82 -5.49
N GLU A 155 -13.97 9.00 -6.80
CA GLU A 155 -13.78 7.93 -7.79
C GLU A 155 -12.73 8.33 -8.85
N SER A 156 -12.23 7.34 -9.59
CA SER A 156 -11.30 7.52 -10.72
C SER A 156 -10.04 8.33 -10.37
N ILE A 157 -9.22 7.79 -9.46
CA ILE A 157 -8.03 8.46 -8.95
C ILE A 157 -6.92 8.43 -10.01
N ASN A 158 -6.40 9.61 -10.34
CA ASN A 158 -5.30 9.83 -11.28
C ASN A 158 -4.26 10.77 -10.64
N VAL A 159 -2.98 10.50 -10.78
CA VAL A 159 -1.88 11.28 -10.19
C VAL A 159 -0.83 11.58 -11.27
N ILE A 160 -0.61 12.85 -11.57
CA ILE A 160 0.48 13.30 -12.46
C ILE A 160 1.30 14.32 -11.66
N GLY A 161 2.59 14.02 -11.50
CA GLY A 161 3.54 14.85 -10.76
C GLY A 161 3.01 15.18 -9.37
N ASN A 162 2.78 16.47 -9.10
CA ASN A 162 2.35 16.92 -7.77
C ASN A 162 0.82 17.04 -7.60
N ARG A 163 0.01 16.61 -8.58
CA ARG A 163 -1.46 16.75 -8.54
C ARG A 163 -2.19 15.41 -8.63
N ILE A 164 -3.31 15.36 -7.91
CA ILE A 164 -4.31 14.31 -7.98
C ILE A 164 -5.54 14.86 -8.71
N TYR A 165 -6.04 14.13 -9.70
CA TYR A 165 -7.29 14.38 -10.40
C TYR A 165 -8.28 13.27 -10.07
N TYR A 166 -9.51 13.65 -9.74
CA TYR A 166 -10.51 12.70 -9.27
C TYR A 166 -11.93 13.21 -9.54
N ILE A 167 -12.88 12.27 -9.52
CA ILE A 167 -14.31 12.57 -9.56
C ILE A 167 -14.81 12.67 -8.12
N ASN A 168 -15.41 13.79 -7.76
CA ASN A 168 -16.05 13.99 -6.46
C ASN A 168 -17.50 13.51 -6.51
N THR A 169 -17.75 12.32 -5.98
CA THR A 169 -19.08 11.71 -5.94
C THR A 169 -20.01 12.36 -4.91
N SER A 170 -19.46 13.04 -3.89
CA SER A 170 -20.25 13.87 -2.96
C SER A 170 -20.78 15.15 -3.60
N ASP A 171 -20.10 15.69 -4.62
CA ASP A 171 -20.54 16.85 -5.39
C ASP A 171 -20.95 16.49 -6.82
N LYS A 172 -21.97 15.63 -6.93
CA LYS A 172 -22.65 15.29 -8.20
C LYS A 172 -21.71 14.77 -9.31
N ASN A 173 -20.65 14.06 -8.94
CA ASN A 173 -19.65 13.47 -9.86
C ASN A 173 -18.90 14.51 -10.71
N LYS A 174 -18.63 15.70 -10.17
CA LYS A 174 -17.79 16.71 -10.83
C LYS A 174 -16.32 16.35 -10.76
N ILE A 175 -15.52 16.91 -11.67
CA ILE A 175 -14.06 16.68 -11.69
C ILE A 175 -13.36 17.76 -10.88
N TYR A 176 -12.47 17.31 -9.99
CA TYR A 176 -11.65 18.14 -9.14
C TYR A 176 -10.17 17.77 -9.28
N SER A 177 -9.29 18.70 -8.88
CA SER A 177 -7.90 18.40 -8.57
C SER A 177 -7.54 18.85 -7.16
N MET A 178 -6.43 18.34 -6.64
CA MET A 178 -5.72 18.84 -5.45
C MET A 178 -4.23 18.51 -5.58
N LYS A 179 -3.38 19.14 -4.77
CA LYS A 179 -2.00 18.68 -4.62
C LYS A 179 -1.95 17.33 -3.90
N THR A 180 -0.85 16.60 -4.09
CA THR A 180 -0.64 15.28 -3.46
C THR A 180 -0.62 15.29 -1.93
N ASP A 181 -0.47 16.47 -1.32
CA ASP A 181 -0.57 16.72 0.12
C ASP A 181 -1.99 17.08 0.61
N GLY A 182 -2.96 17.17 -0.29
CA GLY A 182 -4.35 17.53 0.00
C GLY A 182 -4.67 19.02 -0.10
N SER A 183 -3.67 19.88 -0.30
CA SER A 183 -3.86 21.33 -0.44
C SER A 183 -4.29 21.74 -1.87
N ASP A 184 -4.59 23.03 -2.08
CA ASP A 184 -4.88 23.61 -3.41
C ASP A 184 -5.97 22.85 -4.21
N ARG A 185 -7.07 22.50 -3.53
CA ARG A 185 -8.24 21.85 -4.14
C ARG A 185 -8.92 22.80 -5.14
N ARG A 186 -9.18 22.35 -6.37
CA ARG A 186 -9.78 23.14 -7.46
C ARG A 186 -10.88 22.35 -8.17
N LEU A 187 -12.01 22.99 -8.46
CA LEU A 187 -13.02 22.48 -9.38
C LEU A 187 -12.51 22.66 -10.81
N LEU A 188 -12.48 21.59 -11.61
CA LEU A 188 -12.04 21.62 -13.01
C LEU A 188 -13.20 21.50 -14.00
N LEU A 189 -14.24 20.75 -13.64
CA LEU A 189 -15.44 20.57 -14.48
C LEU A 189 -16.71 20.59 -13.64
N ASN A 190 -17.61 21.53 -13.94
CA ASN A 190 -18.92 21.65 -13.28
C ASN A 190 -20.02 20.84 -13.98
N GLU A 191 -19.71 19.61 -14.37
CA GLU A 191 -20.63 18.66 -15.02
C GLU A 191 -20.43 17.26 -14.46
N SER A 192 -21.45 16.41 -14.54
CA SER A 192 -21.40 15.05 -14.02
C SER A 192 -20.60 14.13 -14.96
N ALA A 193 -19.52 13.54 -14.46
CA ALA A 193 -18.59 12.70 -15.20
C ALA A 193 -18.44 11.30 -14.58
N GLU A 194 -17.95 10.34 -15.38
CA GLU A 194 -17.48 9.01 -14.96
C GLU A 194 -16.24 8.61 -15.78
N ASN A 195 -15.48 7.61 -15.33
CA ASN A 195 -14.28 7.08 -16.00
C ASN A 195 -13.24 8.17 -16.36
N LEU A 196 -12.73 8.88 -15.34
CA LEU A 196 -11.69 9.90 -15.53
C LEU A 196 -10.32 9.27 -15.80
N ILE A 197 -9.62 9.76 -16.82
CA ILE A 197 -8.24 9.39 -17.19
C ILE A 197 -7.43 10.66 -17.38
N ALA A 198 -6.29 10.78 -16.70
CA ALA A 198 -5.31 11.85 -16.95
C ALA A 198 -4.17 11.34 -17.83
N CYS A 199 -3.82 12.10 -18.88
CA CYS A 199 -2.78 11.76 -19.84
C CYS A 199 -2.11 13.05 -20.34
N GLY A 200 -0.85 13.27 -19.97
CA GLY A 200 -0.13 14.52 -20.15
C GLY A 200 -0.92 15.71 -19.58
N ASP A 201 -1.05 16.77 -20.37
CA ASP A 201 -1.80 17.98 -20.01
C ASP A 201 -3.33 17.89 -20.20
N LYS A 202 -3.89 16.68 -20.36
CA LYS A 202 -5.32 16.46 -20.68
C LYS A 202 -6.00 15.51 -19.69
N LEU A 203 -7.29 15.75 -19.48
CA LEU A 203 -8.21 14.90 -18.74
C LEU A 203 -9.31 14.41 -19.68
N PHE A 204 -9.48 13.10 -19.78
CA PHE A 204 -10.52 12.44 -20.56
C PHE A 204 -11.57 11.87 -19.61
N TYR A 205 -12.84 12.00 -19.96
CA TYR A 205 -13.93 11.52 -19.13
C TYR A 205 -15.14 11.14 -19.97
N LYS A 206 -16.00 10.29 -19.41
CA LYS A 206 -17.32 10.00 -19.97
C LYS A 206 -18.38 10.87 -19.30
N SER A 207 -19.18 11.56 -20.09
CA SER A 207 -20.31 12.33 -19.57
C SER A 207 -21.41 11.41 -19.04
N LYS A 208 -21.95 11.68 -17.84
CA LYS A 208 -23.12 10.94 -17.33
C LYS A 208 -24.45 11.43 -17.94
N THR A 209 -24.41 12.48 -18.77
CA THR A 209 -25.61 13.03 -19.43
C THR A 209 -25.86 12.36 -20.78
N ASP A 210 -24.84 12.23 -21.63
CA ASP A 210 -24.98 11.66 -22.97
C ASP A 210 -24.13 10.40 -23.21
N TYR A 211 -23.38 9.95 -22.20
CA TYR A 211 -22.55 8.76 -22.23
C TYR A 211 -21.48 8.76 -23.33
N ARG A 212 -21.07 9.94 -23.83
CA ARG A 212 -19.95 10.10 -24.78
C ARG A 212 -18.66 10.49 -24.04
N ALA A 213 -17.51 10.26 -24.68
CA ALA A 213 -16.23 10.70 -24.16
C ALA A 213 -15.93 12.16 -24.56
N TYR A 214 -15.40 12.90 -23.61
CA TYR A 214 -14.95 14.28 -23.74
C TYR A 214 -13.52 14.38 -23.19
N ARG A 215 -12.82 15.46 -23.57
CA ARG A 215 -11.58 15.88 -22.92
C ARG A 215 -11.64 17.35 -22.52
N ILE A 216 -10.88 17.70 -21.49
CA ILE A 216 -10.51 19.06 -21.07
C ILE A 216 -9.00 19.08 -20.83
N ASN A 217 -8.40 20.26 -20.76
CA ASN A 217 -7.05 20.42 -20.24
C ASN A 217 -7.02 20.23 -18.72
N THR A 218 -5.86 19.96 -18.14
CA THR A 218 -5.69 19.76 -16.68
C THR A 218 -6.02 20.99 -15.83
N ASP A 219 -6.14 22.16 -16.45
CA ASP A 219 -6.62 23.41 -15.85
C ASP A 219 -8.15 23.62 -15.95
N GLY A 220 -8.87 22.70 -16.62
CA GLY A 220 -10.31 22.76 -16.83
C GLY A 220 -10.74 23.43 -18.15
N THR A 221 -9.81 23.88 -18.99
CA THR A 221 -10.11 24.58 -20.25
C THR A 221 -10.28 23.62 -21.44
N GLU A 222 -10.61 24.15 -22.62
CA GLU A 222 -10.63 23.44 -23.91
C GLU A 222 -11.47 22.14 -23.92
N LYS A 223 -12.74 22.25 -23.50
CA LYS A 223 -13.67 21.11 -23.57
C LYS A 223 -13.93 20.70 -25.03
N ILE A 224 -13.57 19.46 -25.37
CA ILE A 224 -13.77 18.86 -26.68
C ILE A 224 -14.55 17.55 -26.54
N ARG A 225 -15.54 17.34 -27.41
CA ARG A 225 -16.20 16.03 -27.55
C ARG A 225 -15.31 15.13 -28.39
N VAL A 226 -14.87 14.02 -27.80
CA VAL A 226 -13.94 13.07 -28.45
C VAL A 226 -14.70 12.03 -29.26
N THR A 227 -15.77 11.43 -28.72
CA THR A 227 -16.51 10.39 -29.45
C THR A 227 -17.83 10.92 -30.04
N PRO A 228 -18.20 10.51 -31.27
CA PRO A 228 -19.52 10.84 -31.82
C PRO A 228 -20.64 9.97 -31.21
N ASP A 229 -20.31 8.73 -30.83
CA ASP A 229 -21.24 7.74 -30.27
C ASP A 229 -21.04 7.57 -28.75
N THR A 230 -21.98 6.86 -28.11
CA THR A 230 -21.86 6.47 -26.70
C THR A 230 -20.73 5.46 -26.50
N VAL A 231 -20.04 5.59 -25.37
CA VAL A 231 -18.89 4.77 -25.01
C VAL A 231 -19.17 3.93 -23.77
N GLY A 232 -18.73 2.66 -23.81
CA GLY A 232 -18.64 1.80 -22.63
C GLY A 232 -17.42 2.15 -21.79
N ARG A 233 -16.31 1.46 -22.06
CA ARG A 233 -14.97 1.78 -21.53
C ARG A 233 -14.10 2.38 -22.63
N PHE A 234 -13.05 3.11 -22.25
CA PHE A 234 -12.03 3.61 -23.16
C PHE A 234 -10.69 3.77 -22.43
N PHE A 235 -9.61 3.84 -23.20
CA PHE A 235 -8.29 4.24 -22.74
C PHE A 235 -7.60 5.08 -23.82
N VAL A 236 -6.54 5.79 -23.43
CA VAL A 236 -5.81 6.73 -24.29
C VAL A 236 -4.43 6.17 -24.56
N ARG A 237 -3.96 6.23 -25.82
CA ARG A 237 -2.59 5.88 -26.21
C ARG A 237 -2.03 6.85 -27.23
N GLY A 238 -1.03 7.62 -26.82
CA GLY A 238 -0.51 8.73 -27.61
C GLY A 238 -1.64 9.67 -28.01
N ASP A 239 -1.77 9.94 -29.30
CA ASP A 239 -2.80 10.84 -29.85
C ASP A 239 -4.14 10.14 -30.16
N ASN A 240 -4.36 8.92 -29.66
CA ASN A 240 -5.56 8.11 -29.95
C ASN A 240 -6.34 7.73 -28.68
N VAL A 241 -7.66 7.63 -28.83
CA VAL A 241 -8.58 7.02 -27.86
C VAL A 241 -9.14 5.73 -28.45
N TYR A 242 -8.94 4.63 -27.72
CA TYR A 242 -9.51 3.32 -28.05
C TYR A 242 -10.69 3.08 -27.14
N TYR A 243 -11.85 2.72 -27.71
CA TYR A 243 -13.08 2.63 -26.94
C TYR A 243 -14.00 1.50 -27.39
N SER A 244 -14.74 0.92 -26.44
CA SER A 244 -15.85 0.01 -26.74
C SER A 244 -17.10 0.82 -27.03
N ASN A 245 -17.63 0.72 -28.25
CA ASN A 245 -18.80 1.51 -28.67
C ASN A 245 -20.10 0.84 -28.21
N SER A 246 -20.76 1.42 -27.20
CA SER A 246 -21.98 0.86 -26.61
C SER A 246 -23.18 0.92 -27.53
N ALA A 247 -23.21 1.85 -28.49
CA ALA A 247 -24.25 1.92 -29.52
C ALA A 247 -24.04 0.88 -30.64
N LYS A 248 -22.83 0.32 -30.79
CA LYS A 248 -22.44 -0.55 -31.91
C LYS A 248 -21.90 -1.90 -31.45
N GLY A 249 -22.65 -2.55 -30.55
CA GLY A 249 -22.41 -3.94 -30.14
C GLY A 249 -21.13 -4.15 -29.32
N MET A 250 -20.68 -3.13 -28.59
CA MET A 250 -19.45 -3.14 -27.78
C MET A 250 -18.19 -3.48 -28.57
N LYS A 251 -18.17 -3.14 -29.87
CA LYS A 251 -17.00 -3.28 -30.74
C LYS A 251 -15.95 -2.24 -30.43
N ILE A 252 -14.69 -2.52 -30.76
CA ILE A 252 -13.57 -1.60 -30.52
C ILE A 252 -13.46 -0.59 -31.67
N TYR A 253 -13.53 0.68 -31.32
CA TYR A 253 -13.32 1.82 -32.20
C TYR A 253 -12.05 2.58 -31.78
N ARG A 254 -11.51 3.34 -32.71
CA ARG A 254 -10.38 4.26 -32.50
C ARG A 254 -10.78 5.64 -33.02
N VAL A 255 -10.43 6.68 -32.29
CA VAL A 255 -10.63 8.09 -32.65
C VAL A 255 -9.44 8.90 -32.18
N ASP A 256 -9.10 9.97 -32.87
CA ASP A 256 -8.05 10.89 -32.42
C ASP A 256 -8.51 11.65 -31.16
N ILE A 257 -7.58 12.09 -30.33
CA ILE A 257 -7.88 12.84 -29.10
C ILE A 257 -8.60 14.18 -29.37
N ASP A 258 -8.58 14.70 -30.60
CA ASP A 258 -9.33 15.90 -31.01
C ASP A 258 -10.73 15.59 -31.57
N GLY A 259 -11.12 14.30 -31.57
CA GLY A 259 -12.41 13.81 -32.03
C GLY A 259 -12.51 13.55 -33.54
N LYS A 260 -11.40 13.67 -34.28
CA LYS A 260 -11.34 13.35 -35.71
C LYS A 260 -11.02 11.87 -35.94
N ASN A 261 -11.18 11.45 -37.20
CA ASN A 261 -10.78 10.13 -37.68
C ASN A 261 -11.38 8.94 -36.89
N ASN A 262 -12.65 9.06 -36.48
CA ASN A 262 -13.35 7.98 -35.80
C ASN A 262 -13.64 6.80 -36.74
N GLU A 263 -13.11 5.63 -36.43
CA GLU A 263 -13.25 4.43 -37.25
C GLU A 263 -13.45 3.15 -36.42
N LEU A 264 -14.05 2.14 -37.05
CA LEU A 264 -14.10 0.79 -36.49
C LEU A 264 -12.68 0.22 -36.50
N PHE A 265 -12.10 0.01 -35.33
CA PHE A 265 -10.74 -0.51 -35.21
C PHE A 265 -10.72 -2.04 -35.32
N SER A 266 -11.63 -2.71 -34.61
CA SER A 266 -11.81 -4.17 -34.61
C SER A 266 -13.27 -4.57 -34.40
N SER A 267 -13.71 -5.63 -35.08
CA SER A 267 -15.08 -6.15 -35.01
C SER A 267 -15.36 -6.99 -33.77
N VAL A 268 -14.36 -7.26 -32.92
CA VAL A 268 -14.51 -8.02 -31.68
C VAL A 268 -15.40 -7.28 -30.69
N SER A 269 -16.35 -8.00 -30.09
CA SER A 269 -17.23 -7.47 -29.03
C SER A 269 -16.66 -7.80 -27.65
N VAL A 270 -16.54 -6.79 -26.78
CA VAL A 270 -15.86 -6.91 -25.48
C VAL A 270 -16.80 -6.58 -24.31
N VAL A 271 -16.62 -7.26 -23.17
CA VAL A 271 -17.34 -6.97 -21.92
C VAL A 271 -16.49 -6.16 -20.95
N ASN A 272 -15.21 -6.50 -20.86
CA ASN A 272 -14.20 -5.82 -20.07
C ASN A 272 -12.84 -6.02 -20.77
N TYR A 273 -11.86 -5.18 -20.50
CA TYR A 273 -10.53 -5.33 -21.07
C TYR A 273 -9.49 -4.57 -20.28
N ALA A 274 -8.24 -4.96 -20.50
CA ALA A 274 -7.04 -4.39 -19.95
C ALA A 274 -6.02 -4.20 -21.09
N TYR A 275 -4.99 -3.39 -20.87
CA TYR A 275 -4.05 -3.02 -21.92
C TYR A 275 -2.61 -3.06 -21.40
N GLU A 276 -1.70 -3.60 -22.22
CA GLU A 276 -0.26 -3.49 -22.01
C GLU A 276 0.48 -3.58 -23.35
N LYS A 277 1.44 -2.66 -23.58
CA LYS A 277 2.45 -2.73 -24.65
C LYS A 277 1.88 -3.07 -26.04
N GLY A 278 0.94 -2.25 -26.50
CA GLY A 278 0.30 -2.42 -27.80
C GLY A 278 -0.66 -3.62 -27.92
N VAL A 279 -1.06 -4.25 -26.82
CA VAL A 279 -2.01 -5.37 -26.82
C VAL A 279 -3.18 -5.09 -25.88
N ILE A 280 -4.41 -5.28 -26.37
CA ILE A 280 -5.62 -5.30 -25.56
C ILE A 280 -5.89 -6.75 -25.15
N TYR A 281 -5.96 -7.02 -23.85
CA TYR A 281 -6.44 -8.29 -23.31
C TYR A 281 -7.90 -8.11 -22.90
N TYR A 282 -8.82 -8.84 -23.53
CA TYR A 282 -10.25 -8.59 -23.41
C TYR A 282 -11.04 -9.83 -23.03
N VAL A 283 -12.10 -9.61 -22.27
CA VAL A 283 -13.16 -10.58 -22.00
C VAL A 283 -14.13 -10.54 -23.17
N ASN A 284 -14.17 -11.62 -23.94
CA ASN A 284 -15.03 -11.74 -25.11
C ASN A 284 -16.51 -11.81 -24.71
N ALA A 285 -17.37 -11.06 -25.39
CA ALA A 285 -18.79 -10.99 -25.06
C ALA A 285 -19.58 -12.29 -25.31
N GLY A 286 -19.09 -13.18 -26.19
CA GLY A 286 -19.75 -14.44 -26.51
C GLY A 286 -19.56 -15.53 -25.46
N ASP A 287 -18.35 -15.66 -24.90
CA ASP A 287 -17.99 -16.76 -23.99
C ASP A 287 -17.47 -16.31 -22.61
N ASN A 288 -17.27 -15.00 -22.40
CA ASN A 288 -16.63 -14.40 -21.22
C ASN A 288 -15.22 -14.94 -20.93
N LYS A 289 -14.49 -15.40 -21.95
CA LYS A 289 -13.10 -15.88 -21.85
C LYS A 289 -12.12 -14.79 -22.24
N ILE A 290 -10.83 -14.95 -21.90
CA ILE A 290 -9.81 -13.93 -22.19
C ILE A 290 -9.16 -14.18 -23.54
N TYR A 291 -9.14 -13.14 -24.36
CA TYR A 291 -8.45 -13.08 -25.66
C TYR A 291 -7.47 -11.90 -25.66
N SER A 292 -6.54 -11.90 -26.60
CA SER A 292 -5.66 -10.77 -26.92
C SER A 292 -6.07 -10.16 -28.26
N LEU A 293 -5.83 -8.86 -28.44
CA LEU A 293 -5.94 -8.12 -29.69
C LEU A 293 -4.71 -7.24 -29.84
N ASN A 294 -3.86 -7.53 -30.82
CA ASN A 294 -2.67 -6.74 -31.11
C ASN A 294 -3.03 -5.47 -31.90
N LEU A 295 -2.58 -4.30 -31.45
CA LEU A 295 -2.95 -3.02 -32.07
C LEU A 295 -2.26 -2.76 -33.42
N GLN A 296 -1.13 -3.41 -33.70
CA GLN A 296 -0.37 -3.20 -34.93
C GLN A 296 -0.94 -4.02 -36.10
N ASN A 297 -1.15 -5.32 -35.89
CA ASN A 297 -1.59 -6.25 -36.94
C ASN A 297 -3.06 -6.68 -36.83
N LYS A 298 -3.77 -6.21 -35.79
CA LYS A 298 -5.19 -6.53 -35.51
C LYS A 298 -5.48 -8.02 -35.29
N ALA A 299 -4.46 -8.86 -35.11
CA ALA A 299 -4.64 -10.27 -34.83
C ALA A 299 -5.25 -10.47 -33.44
N SER A 300 -6.17 -11.43 -33.35
CA SER A 300 -6.79 -11.85 -32.09
C SER A 300 -6.57 -13.34 -31.83
N LYS A 301 -6.33 -13.69 -30.56
CA LYS A 301 -6.08 -15.06 -30.11
C LYS A 301 -6.60 -15.26 -28.69
N LYS A 302 -7.22 -16.42 -28.42
CA LYS A 302 -7.61 -16.84 -27.07
C LYS A 302 -6.38 -17.08 -26.20
N ILE A 303 -6.39 -16.57 -24.98
CA ILE A 303 -5.29 -16.71 -24.01
C ILE A 303 -5.70 -17.59 -22.83
N VAL A 304 -6.90 -17.40 -22.29
CA VAL A 304 -7.40 -18.14 -21.12
C VAL A 304 -8.76 -18.72 -21.44
N ASP A 305 -8.98 -19.99 -21.11
CA ASP A 305 -10.24 -20.69 -21.40
C ASP A 305 -11.28 -20.62 -20.25
N ASP A 306 -10.89 -20.01 -19.11
CA ASP A 306 -11.76 -19.71 -17.97
C ASP A 306 -12.81 -18.64 -18.29
N VAL A 307 -13.95 -18.72 -17.60
CA VAL A 307 -15.01 -17.70 -17.64
C VAL A 307 -14.73 -16.64 -16.56
N VAL A 308 -14.56 -15.38 -16.96
CA VAL A 308 -13.94 -14.34 -16.15
C VAL A 308 -14.90 -13.19 -15.83
N MET A 309 -14.75 -12.59 -14.64
CA MET A 309 -15.51 -11.43 -14.16
C MET A 309 -14.71 -10.12 -14.29
N ALA A 310 -13.52 -10.07 -13.72
CA ALA A 310 -12.62 -8.90 -13.79
C ALA A 310 -11.25 -9.29 -14.37
N ILE A 311 -10.59 -8.33 -15.00
CA ILE A 311 -9.30 -8.51 -15.66
C ILE A 311 -8.43 -7.26 -15.46
N ASN A 312 -7.14 -7.46 -15.24
CA ASN A 312 -6.08 -6.45 -15.26
C ASN A 312 -4.84 -7.07 -15.90
N VAL A 313 -3.89 -6.27 -16.39
CA VAL A 313 -2.61 -6.74 -16.94
C VAL A 313 -1.50 -5.79 -16.53
N LYS A 314 -0.38 -6.35 -16.10
CA LYS A 314 0.83 -5.62 -15.72
C LYS A 314 2.04 -6.57 -15.77
N ASP A 315 3.17 -6.06 -16.22
CA ASP A 315 4.48 -6.71 -16.25
C ASP A 315 4.46 -8.09 -16.92
N GLY A 316 3.70 -8.25 -18.01
CA GLY A 316 3.59 -9.50 -18.75
C GLY A 316 2.70 -10.57 -18.11
N PHE A 317 1.91 -10.19 -17.10
CA PHE A 317 0.93 -11.07 -16.45
C PHE A 317 -0.48 -10.49 -16.52
N ILE A 318 -1.44 -11.37 -16.81
CA ILE A 318 -2.87 -11.11 -16.73
C ILE A 318 -3.36 -11.56 -15.36
N TYR A 319 -3.98 -10.65 -14.63
CA TYR A 319 -4.61 -10.89 -13.33
C TYR A 319 -6.13 -10.88 -13.52
N TYR A 320 -6.82 -11.92 -13.08
CA TYR A 320 -8.24 -12.05 -13.35
C TYR A 320 -8.99 -12.82 -12.27
N SER A 321 -10.29 -12.56 -12.14
CA SER A 321 -11.18 -13.29 -11.24
C SER A 321 -12.16 -14.17 -11.99
N LEU A 322 -12.42 -15.37 -11.47
CA LEU A 322 -13.43 -16.27 -12.04
C LEU A 322 -14.84 -15.73 -11.81
N LYS A 323 -15.70 -15.89 -12.82
CA LYS A 323 -17.12 -15.52 -12.73
C LYS A 323 -17.94 -16.45 -11.82
N SER A 324 -17.50 -17.69 -11.64
CA SER A 324 -18.20 -18.70 -10.84
C SER A 324 -18.15 -18.41 -9.34
N ASP A 325 -17.00 -17.97 -8.83
CA ASP A 325 -16.76 -17.92 -7.39
C ASP A 325 -15.78 -16.81 -6.95
N GLY A 326 -15.38 -15.92 -7.87
CA GLY A 326 -14.52 -14.77 -7.57
C GLY A 326 -13.06 -15.11 -7.39
N SER A 327 -12.64 -16.37 -7.54
CA SER A 327 -11.24 -16.78 -7.32
C SER A 327 -10.27 -15.95 -8.16
N LEU A 328 -9.26 -15.38 -7.52
CA LEU A 328 -8.23 -14.57 -8.15
C LEU A 328 -7.07 -15.44 -8.68
N TYR A 329 -6.66 -15.19 -9.92
CA TYR A 329 -5.59 -15.88 -10.63
C TYR A 329 -4.63 -14.89 -11.28
N LYS A 330 -3.40 -15.35 -11.52
CA LYS A 330 -2.47 -14.75 -12.49
C LYS A 330 -2.10 -15.78 -13.55
N VAL A 331 -1.80 -15.32 -14.76
CA VAL A 331 -1.29 -16.12 -15.88
C VAL A 331 -0.37 -15.23 -16.73
N LYS A 332 0.65 -15.81 -17.37
CA LYS A 332 1.46 -15.04 -18.33
C LYS A 332 0.60 -14.62 -19.51
N VAL A 333 0.97 -13.51 -20.15
CA VAL A 333 0.25 -13.00 -21.34
C VAL A 333 0.22 -13.96 -22.53
N ASP A 334 1.07 -14.99 -22.54
CA ASP A 334 1.06 -16.08 -23.52
C ASP A 334 0.08 -17.22 -23.18
N GLY A 335 -0.55 -17.18 -22.01
CA GLY A 335 -1.50 -18.18 -21.50
C GLY A 335 -0.87 -19.26 -20.60
N THR A 336 0.44 -19.26 -20.41
CA THR A 336 1.14 -20.25 -19.59
C THR A 336 1.28 -19.82 -18.12
N GLY A 337 1.60 -20.79 -17.24
CA GLY A 337 1.92 -20.49 -15.84
C GLY A 337 0.75 -19.94 -15.02
N ARG A 338 -0.48 -20.39 -15.30
CA ARG A 338 -1.68 -20.04 -14.54
C ARG A 338 -1.54 -20.50 -13.08
N THR A 339 -1.68 -19.58 -12.12
CA THR A 339 -1.60 -19.85 -10.68
C THR A 339 -2.65 -19.07 -9.90
N SER A 340 -3.25 -19.68 -8.87
CA SER A 340 -4.16 -18.99 -7.95
C SER A 340 -3.40 -18.05 -7.01
N ILE A 341 -4.00 -16.89 -6.69
CA ILE A 341 -3.47 -15.93 -5.72
C ILE A 341 -4.08 -16.25 -4.34
N SER A 342 -3.40 -17.11 -3.58
CA SER A 342 -3.69 -17.42 -2.16
C SER A 342 -5.17 -17.72 -1.81
N GLY A 343 -5.97 -18.22 -2.76
CA GLY A 343 -7.39 -18.51 -2.53
C GLY A 343 -8.28 -17.26 -2.33
N GLU A 344 -7.79 -16.08 -2.72
CA GLU A 344 -8.50 -14.80 -2.59
C GLU A 344 -9.73 -14.73 -3.48
N LYS A 345 -10.75 -14.02 -2.99
CA LYS A 345 -12.05 -13.89 -3.66
C LYS A 345 -12.39 -12.42 -3.93
N VAL A 346 -12.68 -12.14 -5.18
CA VAL A 346 -13.12 -10.84 -5.68
C VAL A 346 -14.63 -10.88 -5.92
N GLY A 347 -15.30 -9.72 -5.88
CA GLY A 347 -16.74 -9.61 -6.14
C GLY A 347 -17.22 -10.29 -7.43
N LEU A 348 -18.49 -10.70 -7.45
CA LEU A 348 -19.12 -11.41 -8.57
C LEU A 348 -19.91 -10.49 -9.52
N SER A 349 -19.78 -9.18 -9.39
CA SER A 349 -20.43 -8.17 -10.23
C SER A 349 -19.42 -7.14 -10.71
N LEU A 350 -19.63 -6.53 -11.87
CA LEU A 350 -18.74 -5.47 -12.39
C LEU A 350 -18.63 -4.26 -11.43
N ALA A 351 -19.65 -4.04 -10.61
CA ALA A 351 -19.65 -3.00 -9.58
C ALA A 351 -18.68 -3.32 -8.43
N ASN A 352 -18.57 -4.59 -8.04
CA ASN A 352 -17.80 -5.01 -6.87
C ASN A 352 -16.47 -5.70 -7.23
N ALA A 353 -16.28 -6.12 -8.48
CA ALA A 353 -15.10 -6.86 -8.91
C ALA A 353 -14.01 -5.90 -9.37
N LYS A 354 -13.21 -5.39 -8.42
CA LYS A 354 -12.13 -4.44 -8.71
C LYS A 354 -10.79 -5.13 -8.51
N ILE A 355 -9.93 -4.99 -9.51
CA ILE A 355 -8.54 -5.46 -9.50
C ILE A 355 -7.70 -4.32 -10.06
N SER A 356 -6.77 -3.82 -9.27
CA SER A 356 -5.73 -2.89 -9.70
C SER A 356 -4.38 -3.53 -9.42
N VAL A 357 -3.41 -3.32 -10.30
CA VAL A 357 -2.08 -3.91 -10.16
C VAL A 357 -1.03 -2.83 -10.39
N ASP A 358 -0.16 -2.64 -9.41
CA ASP A 358 1.00 -1.76 -9.54
C ASP A 358 2.08 -2.10 -8.51
N ALA A 359 3.32 -1.68 -8.76
CA ALA A 359 4.48 -1.87 -7.88
C ALA A 359 4.71 -3.30 -7.35
N GLY A 360 4.31 -4.35 -8.08
CA GLY A 360 4.39 -5.74 -7.63
C GLY A 360 3.29 -6.17 -6.65
N TRP A 361 2.21 -5.40 -6.55
CA TRP A 361 1.04 -5.65 -5.71
C TRP A 361 -0.25 -5.71 -6.51
N ILE A 362 -1.18 -6.52 -6.02
CA ILE A 362 -2.56 -6.60 -6.47
C ILE A 362 -3.43 -5.97 -5.38
N TYR A 363 -4.17 -4.94 -5.75
CA TYR A 363 -5.20 -4.30 -4.93
C TYR A 363 -6.56 -4.78 -5.40
N TYR A 364 -7.36 -5.31 -4.49
CA TYR A 364 -8.63 -5.91 -4.86
C TYR A 364 -9.68 -5.74 -3.77
N THR A 365 -10.93 -5.71 -4.19
CA THR A 365 -12.10 -5.70 -3.30
C THR A 365 -12.44 -7.13 -2.89
N ASN A 366 -12.32 -7.42 -1.59
CA ASN A 366 -12.47 -8.77 -1.05
C ASN A 366 -13.94 -9.11 -0.79
N SER A 367 -14.50 -10.04 -1.56
CA SER A 367 -15.92 -10.38 -1.47
C SER A 367 -16.29 -11.13 -0.19
N ARG A 368 -15.32 -11.64 0.57
CA ARG A 368 -15.54 -12.30 1.85
C ARG A 368 -15.58 -11.34 3.04
N ASP A 369 -15.27 -10.06 2.81
CA ASP A 369 -15.13 -9.07 3.86
C ASP A 369 -15.66 -7.72 3.36
N GLU A 370 -16.97 -7.66 3.13
CA GLU A 370 -17.70 -6.42 2.81
C GLU A 370 -17.18 -5.65 1.57
N ASN A 371 -16.50 -6.34 0.64
CA ASN A 371 -15.79 -5.74 -0.51
C ASN A 371 -14.70 -4.73 -0.11
N ARG A 372 -14.11 -4.87 1.07
CA ARG A 372 -12.95 -4.10 1.54
C ARG A 372 -11.78 -4.17 0.59
N LEU A 373 -11.02 -3.09 0.52
CA LEU A 373 -9.77 -3.02 -0.23
C LEU A 373 -8.65 -3.73 0.51
N TYR A 374 -8.17 -4.81 -0.10
CA TYR A 374 -7.00 -5.54 0.32
C TYR A 374 -5.87 -5.36 -0.70
N ALA A 375 -4.63 -5.49 -0.22
CA ALA A 375 -3.45 -5.61 -1.06
C ALA A 375 -2.77 -6.96 -0.81
N ILE A 376 -2.24 -7.58 -1.85
CA ILE A 376 -1.42 -8.79 -1.75
C ILE A 376 -0.33 -8.72 -2.82
N THR A 377 0.86 -9.23 -2.55
CA THR A 377 1.91 -9.27 -3.59
C THR A 377 1.45 -10.10 -4.79
N THR A 378 2.02 -9.84 -5.96
CA THR A 378 1.75 -10.64 -7.17
C THR A 378 2.11 -12.12 -7.03
N GLU A 379 2.87 -12.49 -5.99
CA GLU A 379 3.17 -13.87 -5.59
C GLU A 379 2.20 -14.45 -4.55
N GLY A 380 1.15 -13.73 -4.17
CA GLY A 380 0.16 -14.21 -3.19
C GLY A 380 0.65 -14.20 -1.74
N ARG A 381 1.67 -13.39 -1.43
CA ARG A 381 2.25 -13.23 -0.08
C ARG A 381 1.96 -11.84 0.51
N ASN A 382 2.15 -11.71 1.82
CA ASN A 382 2.09 -10.43 2.55
C ASN A 382 0.76 -9.68 2.36
N LYS A 383 -0.37 -10.38 2.49
CA LYS A 383 -1.70 -9.76 2.43
C LYS A 383 -1.83 -8.63 3.47
N LYS A 384 -2.51 -7.55 3.09
CA LYS A 384 -2.77 -6.36 3.92
C LYS A 384 -4.22 -5.89 3.74
N ASP A 385 -4.88 -5.56 4.84
CA ASP A 385 -6.06 -4.69 4.84
C ASP A 385 -5.59 -3.25 4.63
N MET A 386 -6.19 -2.50 3.70
CA MET A 386 -5.80 -1.12 3.39
C MET A 386 -6.66 -0.06 4.11
N GLU A 387 -7.71 -0.46 4.82
CA GLU A 387 -8.82 0.41 5.19
C GLU A 387 -9.10 0.47 6.69
N THR A 388 -8.83 -0.59 7.46
CA THR A 388 -9.07 -0.60 8.92
C THR A 388 -8.08 0.34 9.65
N PRO A 389 -8.56 1.39 10.34
CA PRO A 389 -7.70 2.19 11.22
C PRO A 389 -7.40 1.45 12.52
N ILE A 390 -6.25 1.72 13.13
CA ILE A 390 -5.89 1.21 14.45
C ILE A 390 -6.30 2.22 15.50
N VAL A 391 -7.23 1.84 16.36
CA VAL A 391 -7.80 2.75 17.35
C VAL A 391 -7.02 2.66 18.64
N GLY A 392 -6.52 3.81 19.10
CA GLY A 392 -5.99 4.02 20.44
C GLY A 392 -6.94 4.87 21.29
N ILE A 393 -7.09 4.52 22.56
CA ILE A 393 -7.82 5.32 23.55
C ILE A 393 -6.85 5.80 24.62
N VAL A 394 -6.92 7.09 24.94
CA VAL A 394 -6.14 7.70 26.01
C VAL A 394 -6.62 7.23 27.38
N ASP A 395 -5.71 6.62 28.16
CA ASP A 395 -5.97 6.19 29.53
C ASP A 395 -5.00 6.88 30.51
N VAL A 396 -5.48 7.95 31.14
CA VAL A 396 -4.76 8.80 32.10
C VAL A 396 -5.73 9.32 33.16
N SER A 397 -5.22 9.82 34.28
CA SER A 397 -6.06 10.43 35.33
C SER A 397 -6.55 11.85 35.00
N SER A 398 -5.85 12.57 34.12
CA SER A 398 -6.17 13.96 33.74
C SER A 398 -6.08 14.18 32.23
N THR A 399 -4.88 14.49 31.72
CA THR A 399 -4.64 14.68 30.29
C THR A 399 -3.29 14.10 29.86
N LEU A 400 -3.22 13.67 28.60
CA LEU A 400 -2.01 13.20 27.93
C LEU A 400 -1.50 14.26 26.96
N SER A 401 -0.19 14.50 26.95
CA SER A 401 0.43 15.44 26.01
C SER A 401 0.49 14.84 24.59
N PHE A 402 -0.17 15.49 23.63
CA PHE A 402 -0.01 15.22 22.20
C PHE A 402 1.02 16.17 21.61
N ARG A 403 2.07 15.65 20.96
CA ARG A 403 3.29 16.41 20.65
C ARG A 403 3.66 16.39 19.17
N GLN A 404 4.46 17.36 18.75
CA GLN A 404 4.98 17.43 17.37
C GLN A 404 5.96 16.31 17.01
N GLY A 405 6.62 15.70 18.01
CA GLY A 405 7.59 14.62 17.81
C GLY A 405 7.61 13.64 18.99
N PRO A 406 8.29 12.49 18.83
CA PRO A 406 8.27 11.36 19.77
C PRO A 406 9.21 11.61 20.97
N SER A 407 9.02 12.72 21.70
CA SER A 407 9.71 13.00 22.96
C SER A 407 8.97 14.05 23.77
N THR A 408 9.14 14.02 25.08
CA THR A 408 8.61 15.02 26.02
C THR A 408 9.17 16.43 25.81
N SER A 409 10.29 16.58 25.09
CA SER A 409 10.88 17.88 24.72
C SER A 409 10.22 18.55 23.52
N HIS A 410 9.46 17.83 22.70
CA HIS A 410 8.78 18.42 21.54
C HIS A 410 7.59 19.27 21.96
N ALA A 411 7.29 20.28 21.14
CA ALA A 411 6.17 21.19 21.37
C ALA A 411 4.83 20.45 21.49
N LEU A 412 3.99 20.95 22.41
CA LEU A 412 2.63 20.45 22.63
C LEU A 412 1.72 20.92 21.49
N LEU A 413 0.99 19.98 20.91
CA LEU A 413 -0.10 20.22 19.95
C LEU A 413 -1.46 20.30 20.64
N ALA A 414 -1.70 19.41 21.61
CA ALA A 414 -2.94 19.35 22.39
C ALA A 414 -2.73 18.62 23.72
N ALA A 415 -3.64 18.84 24.67
CA ALA A 415 -3.79 18.02 25.87
C ALA A 415 -5.04 17.14 25.71
N LEU A 416 -4.86 15.82 25.74
CA LEU A 416 -5.91 14.85 25.42
C LEU A 416 -6.50 14.28 26.72
N PRO A 417 -7.79 14.51 27.03
CA PRO A 417 -8.45 13.89 28.19
C PRO A 417 -8.53 12.36 28.11
N LYS A 418 -8.79 11.70 29.24
CA LYS A 418 -9.16 10.27 29.28
C LYS A 418 -10.32 9.98 28.32
N GLY A 419 -10.25 8.85 27.63
CA GLY A 419 -11.27 8.42 26.66
C GLY A 419 -11.12 9.05 25.28
N THR A 420 -10.14 9.94 25.06
CA THR A 420 -9.89 10.51 23.73
C THR A 420 -9.51 9.41 22.74
N LYS A 421 -10.24 9.34 21.62
CA LYS A 421 -9.98 8.43 20.51
C LYS A 421 -8.93 8.99 19.56
N LEU A 422 -8.01 8.12 19.16
CA LEU A 422 -6.92 8.38 18.22
C LEU A 422 -6.87 7.28 17.16
N ASP A 423 -6.53 7.64 15.93
CA ASP A 423 -6.11 6.65 14.93
C ASP A 423 -4.58 6.57 14.97
N ILE A 424 -4.06 5.44 15.43
CA ILE A 424 -2.63 5.12 15.40
C ILE A 424 -2.26 4.82 13.96
N ILE A 425 -1.23 5.51 13.48
CA ILE A 425 -0.75 5.43 12.10
C ILE A 425 0.73 5.06 12.00
N ASP A 426 1.45 5.08 13.12
CA ASP A 426 2.85 4.65 13.17
C ASP A 426 3.30 4.40 14.62
N ARG A 427 4.43 3.72 14.78
CA ARG A 427 5.10 3.53 16.06
C ARG A 427 6.62 3.66 15.94
N THR A 428 7.24 4.24 16.95
CA THR A 428 8.70 4.42 17.00
C THR A 428 9.19 4.36 18.44
N SER A 429 10.49 4.15 18.66
CA SER A 429 11.11 4.31 19.98
C SER A 429 12.00 5.55 20.01
N ASN A 430 12.00 6.20 21.16
CA ASN A 430 13.00 7.21 21.50
C ASN A 430 13.45 6.99 22.95
N ASN A 431 14.75 6.76 23.15
CA ASN A 431 15.37 6.54 24.46
C ASN A 431 14.66 5.46 25.30
N GLY A 432 14.33 4.31 24.71
CA GLY A 432 13.71 3.20 25.44
C GLY A 432 12.22 3.39 25.72
N SER A 433 11.57 4.35 25.06
CA SER A 433 10.14 4.61 25.20
C SER A 433 9.45 4.58 23.84
N THR A 434 8.40 3.77 23.73
CA THR A 434 7.59 3.71 22.51
C THR A 434 6.64 4.90 22.43
N TRP A 435 6.56 5.49 21.24
CA TRP A 435 5.64 6.57 20.89
C TRP A 435 4.77 6.13 19.72
N TYR A 436 3.47 6.35 19.84
CA TYR A 436 2.56 6.25 18.70
C TYR A 436 2.48 7.58 17.98
N LYS A 437 2.66 7.55 16.66
CA LYS A 437 2.18 8.63 15.81
C LYS A 437 0.70 8.40 15.58
N ALA A 438 -0.10 9.43 15.77
CA ALA A 438 -1.54 9.31 15.70
C ALA A 438 -2.20 10.52 15.04
N ILE A 439 -3.39 10.28 14.49
CA ILE A 439 -4.32 11.31 14.05
C ILE A 439 -5.31 11.57 15.18
N TYR A 440 -5.29 12.79 15.69
CA TYR A 440 -6.30 13.31 16.61
C TYR A 440 -7.34 14.10 15.83
N ARG A 441 -8.62 13.74 15.98
CA ARG A 441 -9.74 14.43 15.33
C ARG A 441 -10.64 15.08 16.36
N ALA A 442 -10.77 16.39 16.29
CA ALA A 442 -11.67 17.16 17.16
C ALA A 442 -12.19 18.40 16.43
N ASN A 443 -13.47 18.72 16.68
CA ASN A 443 -14.11 19.93 16.14
C ASN A 443 -13.97 20.09 14.62
N GLY A 444 -14.08 18.98 13.88
CA GLY A 444 -13.93 18.96 12.41
C GLY A 444 -12.51 19.18 11.90
N LYS A 445 -11.50 19.22 12.78
CA LYS A 445 -10.07 19.33 12.43
C LYS A 445 -9.34 18.02 12.69
N GLU A 446 -8.32 17.78 11.90
CA GLU A 446 -7.36 16.70 12.10
C GLU A 446 -6.00 17.27 12.47
N GLN A 447 -5.33 16.66 13.44
CA GLN A 447 -3.96 16.97 13.81
C GLN A 447 -3.16 15.67 13.84
N ILE A 448 -1.95 15.70 13.26
CA ILE A 448 -1.01 14.59 13.30
C ILE A 448 0.07 14.92 14.32
N GLY A 449 0.37 13.98 15.20
CA GLY A 449 1.33 14.16 16.29
C GLY A 449 1.67 12.84 16.96
N TYR A 450 2.30 12.92 18.12
CA TYR A 450 2.84 11.79 18.87
C TYR A 450 2.32 11.76 20.30
N VAL A 451 2.04 10.55 20.79
CA VAL A 451 1.69 10.24 22.19
C VAL A 451 2.58 9.12 22.71
N SER A 452 2.88 9.12 24.00
CA SER A 452 3.56 7.99 24.65
C SER A 452 2.65 6.77 24.63
N ALA A 453 3.13 5.65 24.09
CA ALA A 453 2.36 4.41 23.95
C ALA A 453 1.88 3.86 25.30
N TYR A 454 2.64 4.11 26.36
CA TYR A 454 2.32 3.70 27.73
C TYR A 454 0.91 4.11 28.19
N TYR A 455 0.39 5.24 27.71
CA TYR A 455 -0.90 5.80 28.11
C TYR A 455 -2.02 5.54 27.11
N ILE A 456 -1.79 4.63 26.16
CA ILE A 456 -2.74 4.31 25.10
C ILE A 456 -3.12 2.84 25.20
N ILE A 457 -4.42 2.58 25.22
CA ILE A 457 -4.97 1.24 25.05
C ILE A 457 -5.33 1.06 23.57
N VAL A 458 -4.71 0.09 22.91
CA VAL A 458 -5.01 -0.25 21.51
C VAL A 458 -6.21 -1.18 21.48
N MET A 459 -7.26 -0.78 20.76
CA MET A 459 -8.59 -1.39 20.88
C MET A 459 -8.89 -2.44 19.82
N ASN A 460 -8.17 -2.44 18.69
CA ASN A 460 -8.41 -3.38 17.60
C ASN A 460 -7.13 -3.74 16.86
N ASP A 461 -7.25 -4.78 16.05
CA ASP A 461 -6.24 -5.22 15.11
C ASP A 461 -6.50 -4.66 13.70
N ASP A 462 -5.52 -4.80 12.81
CA ASP A 462 -5.61 -4.44 11.38
C ASP A 462 -6.27 -5.55 10.54
N ARG A 463 -6.91 -6.54 11.20
CA ARG A 463 -7.42 -7.80 10.64
C ARG A 463 -6.34 -8.75 10.12
N MET A 464 -5.06 -8.38 10.16
CA MET A 464 -3.91 -9.16 9.69
C MET A 464 -3.06 -9.72 10.83
N TRP A 465 -3.54 -9.64 12.07
CA TRP A 465 -2.92 -10.16 13.29
C TRP A 465 -1.66 -9.39 13.72
N ASN A 466 -1.41 -8.21 13.14
CA ASN A 466 -0.17 -7.45 13.36
C ASN A 466 -0.13 -6.73 14.72
N HIS A 467 -1.29 -6.47 15.33
CA HIS A 467 -1.39 -5.84 16.66
C HIS A 467 -1.72 -6.83 17.77
N LEU A 468 -1.80 -8.13 17.48
CA LEU A 468 -1.92 -9.14 18.53
C LEU A 468 -0.66 -9.13 19.41
N GLY A 469 -0.82 -9.13 20.74
CA GLY A 469 0.27 -9.07 21.71
C GLY A 469 0.58 -7.66 22.23
N VAL A 470 -0.09 -6.64 21.68
CA VAL A 470 0.07 -5.22 22.05
C VAL A 470 -0.31 -4.94 23.51
N LEU A 471 -1.18 -5.75 24.10
CA LEU A 471 -1.54 -5.63 25.51
C LEU A 471 -0.34 -5.91 26.42
N SER A 472 0.34 -7.04 26.22
CA SER A 472 1.43 -7.48 27.10
C SER A 472 2.74 -6.73 26.88
N GLU A 473 3.02 -6.29 25.65
CA GLU A 473 4.28 -5.58 25.37
C GLU A 473 4.38 -4.26 26.16
N LYS A 474 3.25 -3.61 26.43
CA LYS A 474 3.15 -2.43 27.30
C LYS A 474 3.77 -2.71 28.69
N TYR A 475 3.50 -3.89 29.24
CA TYR A 475 3.94 -4.28 30.57
C TYR A 475 5.34 -4.92 30.60
N GLU A 476 5.78 -5.51 29.49
CA GLU A 476 7.05 -6.23 29.41
C GLU A 476 8.22 -5.32 29.03
N SER A 477 7.98 -4.36 28.14
CA SER A 477 9.05 -3.57 27.52
C SER A 477 8.64 -2.15 27.15
N ASN A 478 7.44 -1.73 27.55
CA ASN A 478 6.77 -0.53 27.02
C ASN A 478 6.65 -0.57 25.48
N GLY A 479 6.53 -1.77 24.90
CA GLY A 479 6.42 -2.00 23.44
C GLY A 479 7.70 -1.77 22.63
N ASP A 480 8.86 -1.60 23.28
CA ASP A 480 10.10 -1.30 22.57
C ASP A 480 10.87 -2.58 22.19
N PRO A 481 11.07 -2.87 20.89
CA PRO A 481 11.85 -4.03 20.43
C PRO A 481 13.34 -3.96 20.83
N GLY A 482 13.84 -2.81 21.26
CA GLY A 482 15.22 -2.59 21.72
C GLY A 482 15.44 -2.79 23.21
N THR A 483 14.38 -3.05 24.00
CA THR A 483 14.50 -3.17 25.47
C THR A 483 15.40 -4.33 25.86
N ILE A 484 16.34 -4.06 26.78
CA ILE A 484 17.19 -5.06 27.41
C ILE A 484 17.05 -4.90 28.93
N SER A 485 16.51 -5.90 29.60
CA SER A 485 16.39 -5.95 31.06
C SER A 485 17.42 -6.90 31.66
N ASN A 486 18.04 -6.50 32.77
CA ASN A 486 18.98 -7.33 33.52
C ASN A 486 18.76 -7.13 35.03
N THR A 487 17.56 -7.49 35.50
CA THR A 487 17.16 -7.25 36.89
C THR A 487 17.80 -8.27 37.82
N LYS A 488 18.51 -7.80 38.85
CA LYS A 488 19.15 -8.68 39.84
C LYS A 488 18.09 -9.49 40.59
N GLY A 489 18.22 -10.82 40.59
CA GLY A 489 17.30 -11.73 41.27
C GLY A 489 16.15 -12.24 40.39
N ASP A 490 16.06 -11.79 39.13
CA ASP A 490 15.18 -12.41 38.14
C ASP A 490 15.75 -13.77 37.71
N LEU A 491 14.96 -14.84 37.85
CA LEU A 491 15.37 -16.20 37.49
C LEU A 491 15.57 -16.34 35.97
N GLY A 492 14.90 -15.50 35.16
CA GLY A 492 15.06 -15.45 33.71
C GLY A 492 16.38 -14.86 33.23
N GLY A 493 17.17 -14.25 34.13
CA GLY A 493 18.42 -13.60 33.75
C GLY A 493 18.17 -12.38 32.87
N LYS A 494 19.07 -12.14 31.93
CA LYS A 494 18.97 -11.01 30.99
C LYS A 494 17.92 -11.31 29.91
N SER A 495 17.09 -10.32 29.59
CA SER A 495 15.94 -10.46 28.69
C SER A 495 15.90 -9.36 27.64
N TYR A 496 15.43 -9.70 26.42
CA TYR A 496 15.54 -8.83 25.24
C TYR A 496 14.21 -8.68 24.49
N GLY A 497 13.97 -7.49 23.95
CA GLY A 497 12.91 -7.24 22.98
C GLY A 497 11.53 -6.92 23.56
N ALA A 498 10.56 -6.77 22.67
CA ALA A 498 9.22 -6.31 22.99
C ALA A 498 8.49 -7.26 23.97
N TRP A 499 8.78 -8.56 23.86
CA TRP A 499 8.24 -9.61 24.74
C TRP A 499 9.30 -10.32 25.60
N GLN A 500 10.42 -9.65 25.87
CA GLN A 500 11.44 -10.06 26.86
C GLN A 500 11.92 -11.54 26.75
N PHE A 501 12.54 -11.89 25.62
CA PHE A 501 13.19 -13.18 25.42
C PHE A 501 14.35 -13.39 26.42
N SER A 502 14.22 -14.41 27.26
CA SER A 502 15.12 -14.73 28.36
C SER A 502 16.33 -15.56 27.89
N THR A 503 17.48 -15.21 28.45
CA THR A 503 18.73 -15.97 28.31
C THR A 503 18.69 -17.29 29.08
N ASN A 504 18.30 -17.28 30.37
CA ASN A 504 18.32 -18.49 31.21
C ASN A 504 17.26 -19.52 30.80
N TRP A 505 16.10 -19.08 30.32
CA TRP A 505 15.04 -19.98 29.84
C TRP A 505 15.23 -20.40 28.37
N GLY A 506 16.30 -19.93 27.71
CA GLY A 506 16.66 -20.33 26.35
C GLY A 506 15.80 -19.71 25.24
N THR A 507 14.81 -18.88 25.56
CA THR A 507 13.88 -18.33 24.56
C THR A 507 14.56 -17.33 23.63
N LEU A 508 15.58 -16.60 24.12
CA LEU A 508 16.45 -15.79 23.26
C LEU A 508 17.26 -16.65 22.29
N THR A 509 17.76 -17.80 22.76
CA THR A 509 18.58 -18.70 21.94
C THR A 509 17.75 -19.27 20.80
N THR A 510 16.52 -19.71 21.08
CA THR A 510 15.62 -20.24 20.05
C THR A 510 15.16 -19.16 19.07
N PHE A 511 14.99 -17.91 19.50
CA PHE A 511 14.75 -16.78 18.59
C PHE A 511 15.95 -16.53 17.68
N PHE A 512 17.14 -16.46 18.26
CA PHE A 512 18.39 -16.17 17.56
C PHE A 512 18.66 -17.17 16.42
N TYR A 513 18.54 -18.47 16.67
CA TYR A 513 18.73 -19.46 15.60
C TYR A 513 17.60 -19.48 14.57
N TRP A 514 16.35 -19.28 15.01
CA TRP A 514 15.23 -19.17 14.06
C TRP A 514 15.39 -17.98 13.11
N LEU A 515 15.99 -16.88 13.58
CA LEU A 515 16.20 -15.67 12.80
C LEU A 515 17.07 -15.88 11.56
N GLU A 516 18.00 -16.85 11.58
CA GLU A 516 18.90 -17.15 10.46
C GLU A 516 18.13 -17.42 9.16
N GLU A 517 17.08 -18.24 9.23
CA GLU A 517 16.25 -18.59 8.08
C GLU A 517 15.26 -17.49 7.68
N GLN A 518 14.89 -16.62 8.62
CA GLN A 518 13.84 -15.61 8.42
C GLN A 518 14.39 -14.27 7.93
N ASN A 519 15.52 -13.86 8.48
CA ASN A 519 16.21 -12.63 8.15
C ASN A 519 17.71 -12.77 8.45
N LYS A 520 18.42 -13.36 7.48
CA LYS A 520 19.86 -13.62 7.59
C LYS A 520 20.67 -12.35 7.89
N ALA A 521 20.28 -11.20 7.34
CA ALA A 521 21.00 -9.94 7.59
C ALA A 521 20.97 -9.55 9.08
N PHE A 522 19.81 -9.70 9.75
CA PHE A 522 19.71 -9.42 11.17
C PHE A 522 20.42 -10.47 12.01
N PHE A 523 20.33 -11.73 11.62
CA PHE A 523 21.08 -12.81 12.25
C PHE A 523 22.59 -12.54 12.20
N ASP A 524 23.13 -12.18 11.03
CA ASP A 524 24.57 -11.92 10.87
C ASP A 524 25.04 -10.77 11.77
N ILE A 525 24.25 -9.70 11.92
CA ILE A 525 24.53 -8.57 12.83
C ILE A 525 24.57 -9.04 14.29
N LEU A 526 23.56 -9.79 14.74
CA LEU A 526 23.52 -10.31 16.11
C LEU A 526 24.63 -11.34 16.36
N ASN A 527 24.91 -12.20 15.38
CA ASN A 527 25.93 -13.23 15.47
C ASN A 527 27.33 -12.63 15.58
N ALA A 528 27.62 -11.55 14.86
CA ALA A 528 28.89 -10.84 14.99
C ALA A 528 29.10 -10.33 16.43
N GLY A 529 28.06 -9.76 17.05
CA GLY A 529 28.10 -9.35 18.46
C GLY A 529 28.28 -10.53 19.41
N TRP A 530 27.52 -11.61 19.19
CA TRP A 530 27.60 -12.84 20.00
C TRP A 530 28.98 -13.50 19.97
N VAL A 531 29.59 -13.59 18.79
CA VAL A 531 30.95 -14.12 18.60
C VAL A 531 31.99 -13.21 19.25
N ALA A 532 31.85 -11.89 19.13
CA ALA A 532 32.76 -10.92 19.74
C ALA A 532 32.74 -11.00 21.28
N ASP A 533 31.61 -11.39 21.88
CA ASP A 533 31.45 -11.64 23.31
C ASP A 533 31.90 -13.05 23.74
N GLY A 534 32.58 -13.81 22.86
CA GLY A 534 33.01 -15.18 23.13
C GLY A 534 31.85 -16.16 23.21
N ASN A 535 30.91 -16.05 22.28
CA ASN A 535 29.68 -16.86 22.17
C ASN A 535 28.73 -16.67 23.37
N LYS A 536 28.56 -15.42 23.80
CA LYS A 536 27.68 -15.02 24.92
C LYS A 536 26.88 -13.78 24.56
N ASN A 537 25.77 -13.53 25.27
CA ASN A 537 24.98 -12.31 25.11
C ASN A 537 25.54 -11.18 26.01
N GLY A 538 26.73 -10.69 25.64
CA GLY A 538 27.47 -9.65 26.35
C GLY A 538 27.20 -8.24 25.80
N GLU A 539 28.18 -7.35 25.95
CA GLU A 539 28.05 -5.94 25.56
C GLU A 539 27.96 -5.76 24.04
N LYS A 540 28.68 -6.57 23.25
CA LYS A 540 28.65 -6.48 21.78
C LYS A 540 27.36 -7.00 21.19
N PHE A 541 26.78 -8.02 21.80
CA PHE A 541 25.44 -8.46 21.47
C PHE A 541 24.37 -7.38 21.79
N ASP A 542 24.49 -6.69 22.92
CA ASP A 542 23.57 -5.60 23.29
C ASP A 542 23.64 -4.42 22.31
N GLU A 543 24.86 -4.03 21.93
CA GLU A 543 25.10 -2.98 20.92
C GLU A 543 24.42 -3.35 19.60
N ALA A 544 24.60 -4.59 19.14
CA ALA A 544 23.97 -5.10 17.92
C ALA A 544 22.44 -5.12 18.02
N TRP A 545 21.88 -5.54 19.16
CA TRP A 545 20.44 -5.54 19.41
C TRP A 545 19.84 -4.12 19.34
N LYS A 546 20.46 -3.16 20.03
CA LYS A 546 20.05 -1.76 20.01
C LYS A 546 20.22 -1.12 18.64
N TYR A 547 21.27 -1.49 17.91
CA TYR A 547 21.48 -1.05 16.53
C TYR A 547 20.32 -1.46 15.64
N LEU A 548 19.88 -2.73 15.69
CA LEU A 548 18.72 -3.20 14.92
C LEU A 548 17.44 -2.46 15.31
N ALA A 549 17.19 -2.29 16.61
CA ALA A 549 16.01 -1.57 17.09
C ALA A 549 15.98 -0.09 16.65
N THR A 550 17.15 0.54 16.50
CA THR A 550 17.26 1.95 16.10
C THR A 550 17.16 2.12 14.59
N ASN A 551 17.86 1.29 13.82
CA ASN A 551 18.02 1.48 12.38
C ASN A 551 17.03 0.67 11.54
N HIS A 552 16.36 -0.32 12.16
CA HIS A 552 15.42 -1.22 11.51
C HIS A 552 14.19 -1.47 12.41
N TYR A 553 13.69 -0.40 13.05
CA TYR A 553 12.67 -0.48 14.09
C TYR A 553 11.45 -1.36 13.71
N HIS A 554 10.85 -1.11 12.54
CA HIS A 554 9.62 -1.81 12.12
C HIS A 554 9.90 -3.28 11.77
N GLU A 555 10.95 -3.54 11.01
CA GLU A 555 11.35 -4.88 10.60
C GLU A 555 11.79 -5.72 11.81
N PHE A 556 12.51 -5.11 12.75
CA PHE A 556 12.98 -5.78 13.96
C PHE A 556 11.83 -6.06 14.93
N TYR A 557 10.90 -5.12 15.10
CA TYR A 557 9.66 -5.38 15.84
C TYR A 557 8.84 -6.50 15.17
N SER A 558 8.64 -6.43 13.85
CA SER A 558 7.84 -7.41 13.10
C SER A 558 8.41 -8.83 13.18
N VAL A 559 9.74 -9.00 13.12
CA VAL A 559 10.35 -10.33 13.23
C VAL A 559 10.25 -10.90 14.65
N GLN A 560 10.35 -10.06 15.69
CA GLN A 560 10.09 -10.46 17.08
C GLN A 560 8.63 -10.86 17.26
N HIS A 561 7.70 -10.08 16.72
CA HIS A 561 6.25 -10.36 16.78
C HIS A 561 5.91 -11.69 16.14
N LYS A 562 6.39 -11.91 14.90
CA LYS A 562 6.17 -13.15 14.15
C LYS A 562 6.66 -14.38 14.94
N TYR A 563 7.85 -14.28 15.55
CA TYR A 563 8.39 -15.34 16.38
C TYR A 563 7.50 -15.61 17.59
N THR A 564 7.15 -14.57 18.35
CA THR A 564 6.35 -14.69 19.57
C THR A 564 4.97 -15.29 19.27
N LYS A 565 4.32 -14.84 18.19
CA LYS A 565 3.04 -15.40 17.74
C LYS A 565 3.15 -16.90 17.50
N MET A 566 4.12 -17.30 16.68
CA MET A 566 4.32 -18.68 16.27
C MET A 566 4.66 -19.59 17.45
N MET A 567 5.53 -19.12 18.36
CA MET A 567 6.06 -19.94 19.45
C MET A 567 5.12 -20.03 20.65
N TYR A 568 4.31 -19.02 20.90
CA TYR A 568 3.48 -18.94 22.09
C TYR A 568 2.00 -18.97 21.76
N TYR A 569 1.49 -17.93 21.09
CA TYR A 569 0.06 -17.79 20.83
C TYR A 569 -0.51 -18.93 19.99
N ASP A 570 0.08 -19.19 18.81
CA ASP A 570 -0.43 -20.20 17.87
C ASP A 570 -0.40 -21.61 18.49
N ARG A 571 0.64 -21.92 19.28
CA ARG A 571 0.75 -23.19 20.00
C ARG A 571 -0.27 -23.30 21.13
N ALA A 572 -0.48 -22.22 21.90
CA ALA A 572 -1.46 -22.19 22.98
C ALA A 572 -2.88 -22.36 22.44
N VAL A 573 -3.26 -21.59 21.41
CA VAL A 573 -4.58 -21.71 20.76
C VAL A 573 -4.76 -23.11 20.16
N SER A 574 -3.73 -23.69 19.54
CA SER A 574 -3.80 -25.07 19.04
C SER A 574 -4.04 -26.09 20.15
N ALA A 575 -3.34 -25.97 21.28
CA ALA A 575 -3.53 -26.84 22.44
C ALA A 575 -4.97 -26.73 23.01
N LEU A 576 -5.47 -25.50 23.16
CA LEU A 576 -6.83 -25.23 23.65
C LEU A 576 -7.90 -25.74 22.68
N LYS A 577 -7.74 -25.50 21.38
CA LYS A 577 -8.65 -26.01 20.33
C LYS A 577 -8.71 -27.54 20.34
N ASN A 578 -7.56 -28.20 20.51
CA ASN A 578 -7.51 -29.65 20.60
C ASN A 578 -8.24 -30.19 21.84
N ARG A 579 -8.21 -29.46 22.97
CA ARG A 579 -8.90 -29.86 24.20
C ARG A 579 -10.41 -29.60 24.14
N TYR A 580 -10.79 -28.36 23.86
CA TYR A 580 -12.18 -27.90 23.99
C TYR A 580 -12.99 -27.99 22.70
N LYS A 581 -12.34 -28.28 21.56
CA LYS A 581 -12.94 -28.33 20.22
C LYS A 581 -13.57 -27.01 19.78
N ILE A 582 -13.08 -25.89 20.34
CA ILE A 582 -13.48 -24.52 20.03
C ILE A 582 -12.33 -23.79 19.31
N ASP A 583 -12.64 -23.02 18.28
CA ASP A 583 -11.64 -22.17 17.62
C ASP A 583 -11.55 -20.81 18.31
N PHE A 584 -10.64 -20.73 19.29
CA PHE A 584 -10.43 -19.50 20.05
C PHE A 584 -9.84 -18.32 19.24
N ASN A 585 -9.51 -18.52 17.95
CA ASN A 585 -9.19 -17.40 17.07
C ASN A 585 -10.41 -16.53 16.75
N THR A 586 -11.64 -17.06 16.91
CA THR A 586 -12.87 -16.29 16.67
C THR A 586 -13.28 -15.40 17.84
N TYR A 587 -12.62 -15.55 19.00
CA TYR A 587 -12.85 -14.75 20.19
C TYR A 587 -12.32 -13.32 19.98
N SER A 588 -12.73 -12.39 20.84
CA SER A 588 -12.39 -10.98 20.73
C SER A 588 -10.89 -10.71 20.70
N PHE A 589 -10.51 -9.55 20.18
CA PHE A 589 -9.13 -9.07 20.23
C PHE A 589 -8.57 -9.03 21.66
N ALA A 590 -9.40 -8.71 22.66
CA ALA A 590 -9.03 -8.70 24.06
C ALA A 590 -8.66 -10.10 24.59
N PHE A 591 -9.53 -11.09 24.37
CA PHE A 591 -9.25 -12.47 24.77
C PHE A 591 -7.99 -13.00 24.11
N ARG A 592 -7.83 -12.77 22.80
CA ARG A 592 -6.64 -13.22 22.06
C ARG A 592 -5.36 -12.59 22.61
N ASN A 593 -5.39 -11.31 23.02
CA ASN A 593 -4.29 -10.67 23.72
C ASN A 593 -4.03 -11.26 25.12
N ALA A 594 -5.08 -11.62 25.88
CA ALA A 594 -4.92 -12.30 27.17
C ALA A 594 -4.27 -13.69 27.01
N VAL A 595 -4.64 -14.45 25.96
CA VAL A 595 -3.98 -15.72 25.61
C VAL A 595 -2.52 -15.50 25.26
N TRP A 596 -2.21 -14.52 24.42
CA TRP A 596 -0.82 -14.17 24.07
C TRP A 596 0.00 -13.86 25.32
N SER A 597 -0.47 -12.91 26.14
CA SER A 597 0.19 -12.50 27.39
C SER A 597 0.43 -13.68 28.33
N THR A 598 -0.56 -14.56 28.46
CA THR A 598 -0.45 -15.72 29.34
C THR A 598 0.53 -16.74 28.80
N ALA A 599 0.50 -17.03 27.49
CA ALA A 599 1.39 -17.99 26.87
C ALA A 599 2.86 -17.53 26.86
N VAL A 600 3.11 -16.24 26.63
CA VAL A 600 4.46 -15.66 26.71
C VAL A 600 5.00 -15.75 28.14
N HIS A 601 4.20 -15.34 29.11
CA HIS A 601 4.67 -15.22 30.50
C HIS A 601 4.78 -16.57 31.23
N HIS A 602 3.83 -17.48 31.01
CA HIS A 602 3.77 -18.80 31.69
C HIS A 602 4.30 -19.96 30.83
N GLY A 603 4.72 -19.67 29.61
CA GLY A 603 4.96 -20.68 28.58
C GLY A 603 3.66 -21.34 28.10
N VAL A 604 3.73 -22.04 26.96
CA VAL A 604 2.56 -22.73 26.38
C VAL A 604 1.97 -23.76 27.36
N GLY A 605 2.82 -24.51 28.08
CA GLY A 605 2.39 -25.49 29.08
C GLY A 605 1.70 -24.83 30.28
N GLY A 606 2.33 -23.85 30.94
CA GLY A 606 1.71 -23.14 32.07
C GLY A 606 0.42 -22.41 31.71
N ALA A 607 0.29 -21.97 30.45
CA ALA A 607 -0.95 -21.38 29.95
C ALA A 607 -2.05 -22.43 29.68
N THR A 608 -1.70 -23.63 29.22
CA THR A 608 -2.66 -24.56 28.61
C THR A 608 -2.66 -25.98 29.16
N ASN A 609 -1.92 -26.31 30.22
CA ASN A 609 -2.02 -27.63 30.86
C ASN A 609 -3.47 -27.95 31.29
N LYS A 610 -3.78 -29.23 31.53
CA LYS A 610 -5.09 -29.61 32.09
C LYS A 610 -5.25 -29.02 33.51
N VAL A 611 -6.49 -28.84 33.94
CA VAL A 611 -6.79 -28.26 35.27
C VAL A 611 -6.33 -29.13 36.44
N ASP A 612 -6.21 -30.44 36.21
CA ASP A 612 -5.76 -31.46 37.18
C ASP A 612 -4.26 -31.77 37.07
N ALA A 613 -3.52 -31.05 36.22
CA ALA A 613 -2.08 -31.22 36.10
C ALA A 613 -1.35 -30.68 37.34
N ALA A 614 -0.12 -31.18 37.57
CA ALA A 614 0.72 -30.72 38.69
C ALA A 614 0.96 -29.20 38.68
N LEU A 615 1.09 -28.61 37.49
CA LEU A 615 0.93 -27.18 37.27
C LEU A 615 -0.30 -26.96 36.39
N PRO A 616 -1.45 -26.55 36.97
CA PRO A 616 -2.68 -26.31 36.22
C PRO A 616 -2.48 -25.26 35.13
N GLY A 617 -3.11 -25.45 33.97
CA GLY A 617 -3.05 -24.46 32.90
C GLY A 617 -3.90 -23.25 33.23
N VAL A 618 -3.31 -22.05 33.25
CA VAL A 618 -4.01 -20.80 33.60
C VAL A 618 -5.30 -20.62 32.79
N ILE A 619 -5.22 -20.74 31.46
CA ILE A 619 -6.34 -20.49 30.56
C ILE A 619 -7.34 -21.65 30.64
N SER A 620 -6.86 -22.88 30.76
CA SER A 620 -7.71 -24.06 30.93
C SER A 620 -8.59 -23.93 32.19
N THR A 621 -7.98 -23.55 33.32
CA THR A 621 -8.71 -23.32 34.58
C THR A 621 -9.72 -22.21 34.41
N ALA A 622 -9.34 -21.08 33.79
CA ALA A 622 -10.26 -19.98 33.56
C ALA A 622 -11.46 -20.38 32.68
N ILE A 623 -11.24 -21.15 31.62
CA ILE A 623 -12.32 -21.64 30.74
C ILE A 623 -13.27 -22.56 31.51
N GLU A 624 -12.74 -23.54 32.24
CA GLU A 624 -13.56 -24.55 32.93
C GLU A 624 -14.30 -23.99 34.16
N GLU A 625 -13.75 -22.94 34.77
CA GLU A 625 -14.42 -22.23 35.86
C GLU A 625 -15.45 -21.21 35.36
N SER A 626 -15.40 -20.76 34.10
CA SER A 626 -16.33 -19.76 33.55
C SER A 626 -17.58 -20.42 32.96
N TYR A 627 -18.75 -19.78 33.10
CA TYR A 627 -20.02 -20.31 32.56
C TYR A 627 -20.23 -19.98 31.07
N GLY A 628 -19.16 -19.78 30.31
CA GLY A 628 -19.17 -19.53 28.86
C GLY A 628 -19.19 -18.07 28.43
N ASP A 629 -19.19 -17.09 29.36
CA ASP A 629 -19.05 -15.67 29.04
C ASP A 629 -17.57 -15.30 28.79
N GLU A 630 -17.28 -14.68 27.65
CA GLU A 630 -15.89 -14.35 27.26
C GLU A 630 -15.26 -13.32 28.21
N ARG A 631 -16.04 -12.33 28.65
CA ARG A 631 -15.57 -11.31 29.58
C ARG A 631 -15.18 -11.94 30.92
N GLU A 632 -16.01 -12.85 31.45
CA GLU A 632 -15.72 -13.64 32.64
C GLU A 632 -14.45 -14.48 32.46
N ILE A 633 -14.26 -15.14 31.31
CA ILE A 633 -13.04 -15.93 31.05
C ILE A 633 -11.80 -15.04 31.13
N ILE A 634 -11.83 -13.83 30.54
CA ILE A 634 -10.72 -12.87 30.65
C ILE A 634 -10.42 -12.56 32.12
N GLN A 635 -11.45 -12.26 32.92
CA GLN A 635 -11.28 -11.99 34.35
C GLN A 635 -10.65 -13.18 35.09
N LYS A 636 -11.12 -14.40 34.81
CA LYS A 636 -10.60 -15.62 35.45
C LYS A 636 -9.19 -15.97 35.01
N ILE A 637 -8.78 -15.64 33.78
CA ILE A 637 -7.38 -15.76 33.36
C ILE A 637 -6.51 -14.95 34.32
N TYR A 638 -6.80 -13.66 34.52
CA TYR A 638 -5.97 -12.81 35.39
C TYR A 638 -6.08 -13.15 36.87
N ALA A 639 -7.26 -13.57 37.35
CA ALA A 639 -7.42 -14.08 38.71
C ALA A 639 -6.54 -15.33 38.94
N GLN A 640 -6.51 -16.24 37.97
CA GLN A 640 -5.68 -17.44 38.03
C GLN A 640 -4.18 -17.11 37.93
N ARG A 641 -3.77 -16.20 37.03
CA ARG A 641 -2.37 -15.71 36.94
C ARG A 641 -1.87 -15.11 38.25
N SER A 642 -2.77 -14.52 39.05
CA SER A 642 -2.46 -13.85 40.30
C SER A 642 -2.18 -14.79 41.48
N LYS A 643 -2.37 -16.11 41.32
CA LYS A 643 -1.99 -17.15 42.30
C LYS A 643 -0.48 -17.39 42.28
N THR A 644 0.29 -16.42 42.75
CA THR A 644 1.76 -16.40 42.64
C THR A 644 2.44 -17.52 43.43
N GLU A 645 1.77 -18.03 44.47
CA GLU A 645 2.19 -19.20 45.22
C GLU A 645 2.16 -20.51 44.39
N ILE A 646 1.43 -20.53 43.27
CA ILE A 646 1.40 -21.64 42.32
C ILE A 646 2.41 -21.39 41.20
N TYR A 647 2.25 -20.29 40.47
CA TYR A 647 2.97 -20.05 39.22
C TYR A 647 4.35 -19.43 39.39
N PHE A 648 4.62 -18.82 40.55
CA PHE A 648 5.85 -18.12 40.88
C PHE A 648 6.39 -18.58 42.24
N SER A 649 6.16 -19.83 42.62
CA SER A 649 6.54 -20.41 43.92
C SER A 649 8.04 -20.34 44.22
N GLY A 650 8.89 -20.27 43.19
CA GLY A 650 10.34 -20.08 43.31
C GLY A 650 10.79 -18.65 43.65
N TYR A 651 9.89 -17.67 43.64
CA TYR A 651 10.18 -16.29 44.04
C TYR A 651 9.82 -16.03 45.50
N ASP A 652 10.47 -15.02 46.10
CA ASP A 652 10.03 -14.49 47.39
C ASP A 652 8.63 -13.89 47.26
N GLN A 653 7.65 -14.52 47.92
CA GLN A 653 6.24 -14.15 47.85
C GLN A 653 5.93 -12.76 48.44
N ASN A 654 6.83 -12.23 49.27
CA ASN A 654 6.75 -10.87 49.82
C ASN A 654 7.72 -9.90 49.13
N GLY A 655 8.48 -10.39 48.15
CA GLY A 655 9.50 -9.64 47.43
C GLY A 655 8.92 -8.65 46.43
N ALA A 656 9.75 -7.70 46.00
CA ALA A 656 9.38 -6.66 45.04
C ALA A 656 8.87 -7.22 43.70
N ILE A 657 9.45 -8.34 43.24
CA ILE A 657 9.07 -8.99 41.97
C ILE A 657 7.61 -9.48 42.04
N VAL A 658 7.23 -10.26 43.06
CA VAL A 658 5.87 -10.78 43.21
C VAL A 658 4.84 -9.66 43.39
N LYS A 659 5.19 -8.59 44.13
CA LYS A 659 4.33 -7.40 44.25
C LYS A 659 4.12 -6.70 42.90
N SER A 660 5.18 -6.56 42.10
CA SER A 660 5.10 -5.99 40.75
C SER A 660 4.25 -6.85 39.82
N LEU A 661 4.37 -8.18 39.90
CA LEU A 661 3.58 -9.13 39.12
C LEU A 661 2.08 -9.01 39.43
N LYS A 662 1.70 -8.97 40.71
CA LYS A 662 0.29 -8.79 41.11
C LYS A 662 -0.30 -7.49 40.58
N ASN A 663 0.45 -6.39 40.69
CA ASN A 663 0.01 -5.10 40.13
C ASN A 663 -0.14 -5.16 38.60
N ARG A 664 0.80 -5.79 37.90
CA ARG A 664 0.70 -6.00 36.45
C ARG A 664 -0.57 -6.75 36.10
N PHE A 665 -0.88 -7.86 36.78
CA PHE A 665 -2.05 -8.67 36.44
C PHE A 665 -3.38 -7.94 36.67
N VAL A 666 -3.47 -7.08 37.68
CA VAL A 666 -4.65 -6.21 37.87
C VAL A 666 -4.78 -5.22 36.72
N ASN A 667 -3.73 -4.46 36.44
CA ASN A 667 -3.77 -3.42 35.40
C ASN A 667 -4.00 -4.02 34.00
N GLU A 668 -3.34 -5.13 33.68
CA GLU A 668 -3.47 -5.81 32.39
C GLU A 668 -4.87 -6.44 32.23
N CYS A 669 -5.51 -6.87 33.32
CA CYS A 669 -6.92 -7.27 33.33
C CYS A 669 -7.83 -6.09 33.02
N GLU A 670 -7.64 -4.95 33.68
CA GLU A 670 -8.44 -3.74 33.45
C GLU A 670 -8.31 -3.25 32.00
N ASP A 671 -7.11 -3.25 31.44
CA ASP A 671 -6.88 -2.92 30.03
C ASP A 671 -7.57 -3.92 29.10
N ALA A 672 -7.44 -5.22 29.35
CA ALA A 672 -8.09 -6.26 28.54
C ALA A 672 -9.62 -6.12 28.55
N LEU A 673 -10.22 -5.82 29.72
CA LEU A 673 -11.66 -5.60 29.83
C LEU A 673 -12.09 -4.33 29.11
N GLN A 674 -11.31 -3.25 29.18
CA GLN A 674 -11.58 -2.04 28.39
C GLN A 674 -11.53 -2.32 26.88
N MET A 675 -10.57 -3.12 26.42
CA MET A 675 -10.50 -3.57 25.02
C MET A 675 -11.73 -4.38 24.62
N TYR A 676 -12.18 -5.29 25.49
CA TYR A 676 -13.37 -6.11 25.26
C TYR A 676 -14.64 -5.25 25.20
N ASP A 677 -14.85 -4.40 26.20
CA ASP A 677 -16.02 -3.54 26.32
C ASP A 677 -16.11 -2.53 25.15
N TYR A 678 -14.96 -2.02 24.67
CA TYR A 678 -14.91 -1.19 23.45
C TYR A 678 -15.42 -1.97 22.22
N SER A 679 -14.99 -3.22 22.04
CA SER A 679 -15.37 -4.02 20.87
C SER A 679 -16.89 -4.28 20.78
N LEU A 680 -17.57 -4.37 21.93
CA LEU A 680 -19.03 -4.47 21.99
C LEU A 680 -19.69 -3.15 21.57
N SER A 681 -19.21 -2.03 22.09
CA SER A 681 -19.76 -0.70 21.77
C SER A 681 -19.50 -0.24 20.33
N ALA A 682 -18.48 -0.78 19.68
CA ALA A 682 -18.13 -0.47 18.29
C ALA A 682 -18.85 -1.37 17.26
N GLY A 683 -19.52 -2.43 17.73
CA GLY A 683 -20.35 -3.33 16.93
C GLY A 683 -21.84 -2.93 16.87
N GLU A 684 -22.23 -1.89 17.60
CA GLU A 684 -23.50 -1.15 17.47
C GLU A 684 -23.32 0.09 16.59
#